data_AF-A0A551YQS7-F1
#
_entry.id   AF-A0A551YQS7-F1
#
_cell.length_a   1.000
_cell.length_b   1.000
_cell.length_c   1.000
_cell.angle_alpha   90.00
_cell.angle_beta   90.00
_cell.angle_gamma   90.00
#
_symmetry.space_group_name_H-M   'P 1'
#
loop_
_entity.id
_entity.type
_entity.pdbx_description
1 polymer ?
#
loop_
_entity_poly.entity_id
_entity_poly.type
_entity_poly.pdbx_seq_one_letter_code
_entity_poly.pdbx_strand_id
1 'polypeptide(L)'
;MFERFTDQTIKVIMLAQEEARRLGHNFVGAEFIFLGLIGEATGIAAKVLRQQGITLKNARIEVEKILGRGSEMITVELPFTESAKLVLNNAVSIARQLEHESINTEHLLIGIIQEGESTAIILQNLQVNPQDLAISLIQYFQQQSSNQLPQTVYVLLYNVGTDNEGIHTITDQEKQTILMFESSADATNFARQLRKQNFPVPSVEGMSVEEIISFCEEVGYDWEFVPEGANKIPPIESRESGNTHEEYLNFLMKALNKVYENPDPKYIYPFFEHNLDKLDESLIIILNNWAKNQLASVETEQAIYIAGNICNFSTLIQQFSLGNIATNLEIAIAGYQVVLTGFNFDAFPEVWADTQDNLASAYQNRIRGNIAENLELSIAAYTEALKVRTFDKFPKDWADTQNNLANTYAKRIRGDKAENLELAIAAYTEALKVRTFDNSPEDWATTQHNLALAYSKRIRGDKAENLELAIATCNEALKVRTIDRIPLGWANTKNTLACDYAERIKGDKADNLEKAISAYQEALKVFTFDAFPQQWAATQNNLANAYSNRIRGDKAENIKQAVMCYQNALQGYETAGDFLNAAEMGLTLGKVKVDRGEWYQGLAYLEKSLKIYRQFDDLKSRADTIYQIAHTHHLIGNHEKASIYYRDALRFYEYLKHDRGVAFCKASLGRLMLQIGFVEKAKELLKEATFIFKELNNEQEIAKIAEVLNCLAKIKEKQAV
;
A
#
# COMPACT_ATOMS: atom_id res chain seq x y z
N MET A 1 13.52 -22.53 30.90
CA MET A 1 12.34 -23.41 30.72
C MET A 1 11.50 -22.97 29.54
N PHE A 2 10.93 -21.76 29.60
CA PHE A 2 10.02 -21.24 28.59
C PHE A 2 10.68 -20.79 27.26
N GLU A 3 12.01 -20.76 27.17
CA GLU A 3 12.77 -20.39 25.95
C GLU A 3 12.53 -21.34 24.77
N ARG A 4 12.12 -22.58 25.05
CA ARG A 4 11.84 -23.59 24.03
C ARG A 4 10.36 -23.65 23.66
N PHE A 5 9.49 -22.83 24.26
CA PHE A 5 8.05 -22.91 24.03
C PHE A 5 7.74 -22.33 22.65
N THR A 6 6.95 -23.06 21.86
CA THR A 6 6.46 -22.51 20.60
C THR A 6 5.42 -21.43 20.82
N ASP A 7 5.13 -20.67 19.77
CA ASP A 7 4.14 -19.61 19.80
C ASP A 7 2.75 -20.08 20.22
N GLN A 8 2.34 -21.28 19.80
CA GLN A 8 1.10 -21.92 20.24
C GLN A 8 1.14 -22.24 21.74
N THR A 9 2.26 -22.77 22.24
CA THR A 9 2.44 -23.08 23.66
C THR A 9 2.42 -21.81 24.52
N ILE A 10 3.00 -20.69 24.04
CA ILE A 10 2.89 -19.39 24.72
C ILE A 10 1.43 -18.93 24.76
N LYS A 11 0.69 -19.06 23.64
CA LYS A 11 -0.73 -18.73 23.56
C LYS A 11 -1.58 -19.53 24.55
N VAL A 12 -1.31 -20.83 24.73
CA VAL A 12 -1.95 -21.67 25.76
C VAL A 12 -1.82 -21.06 27.16
N ILE A 13 -0.62 -20.60 27.52
CA ILE A 13 -0.36 -20.01 28.83
C ILE A 13 -1.08 -18.66 29.01
N MET A 14 -1.14 -17.85 27.95
CA MET A 14 -1.84 -16.57 27.98
C MET A 14 -3.35 -16.77 28.17
N LEU A 15 -3.93 -17.73 27.44
CA LEU A 15 -5.33 -18.12 27.60
C LEU A 15 -5.60 -18.71 28.99
N ALA A 16 -4.67 -19.49 29.54
CA ALA A 16 -4.76 -19.98 30.91
C ALA A 16 -4.81 -18.84 31.95
N GLN A 17 -3.95 -17.84 31.80
CA GLN A 17 -3.97 -16.64 32.64
C GLN A 17 -5.29 -15.87 32.50
N GLU A 18 -5.82 -15.74 31.28
CA GLU A 18 -7.10 -15.08 31.05
C GLU A 18 -8.27 -15.84 31.69
N GLU A 19 -8.29 -17.17 31.62
CA GLU A 19 -9.29 -17.99 32.30
C GLU A 19 -9.21 -17.88 33.83
N ALA A 20 -8.00 -17.82 34.39
CA ALA A 20 -7.80 -17.58 35.81
C ALA A 20 -8.39 -16.23 36.23
N ARG A 21 -8.12 -15.15 35.47
CA ARG A 21 -8.71 -13.83 35.72
C ARG A 21 -10.23 -13.85 35.58
N ARG A 22 -10.76 -14.50 34.53
CA ARG A 22 -12.20 -14.61 34.27
C ARG A 22 -12.94 -15.26 35.45
N LEU A 23 -12.33 -16.24 36.10
CA LEU A 23 -12.88 -16.93 37.26
C LEU A 23 -12.50 -16.29 38.61
N GLY A 24 -11.78 -15.16 38.60
CA GLY A 24 -11.40 -14.41 39.80
C GLY A 24 -10.29 -15.06 40.63
N HIS A 25 -9.47 -15.92 40.03
CA HIS A 25 -8.33 -16.54 40.71
C HIS A 25 -7.06 -15.71 40.56
N ASN A 26 -6.26 -15.64 41.62
CA ASN A 26 -5.00 -14.89 41.67
C ASN A 26 -3.76 -15.79 41.43
N PHE A 27 -3.95 -16.98 40.85
CA PHE A 27 -2.90 -17.92 40.47
C PHE A 27 -3.31 -18.69 39.21
N VAL A 28 -2.33 -19.29 38.52
CA VAL A 28 -2.57 -20.20 37.39
C VAL A 28 -2.27 -21.65 37.78
N GLY A 29 -3.33 -22.45 37.92
CA GLY A 29 -3.29 -23.90 38.10
C GLY A 29 -3.22 -24.70 36.80
N ALA A 30 -2.99 -26.02 36.92
CA ALA A 30 -2.95 -26.97 35.80
C ALA A 30 -4.29 -27.03 35.04
N GLU A 31 -5.40 -26.76 35.72
CA GLU A 31 -6.76 -26.69 35.19
C GLU A 31 -6.92 -25.53 34.20
N PHE A 32 -6.28 -24.39 34.48
CA PHE A 32 -6.29 -23.26 33.56
C PHE A 32 -5.39 -23.52 32.35
N ILE A 33 -4.26 -24.24 32.52
CA ILE A 33 -3.43 -24.69 31.38
C ILE A 33 -4.23 -25.65 30.49
N PHE A 34 -5.03 -26.54 31.09
CA PHE A 34 -5.96 -27.41 30.37
C PHE A 34 -6.98 -26.61 29.55
N LEU A 35 -7.63 -25.60 30.15
CA LEU A 35 -8.52 -24.71 29.40
C LEU A 35 -7.79 -23.94 28.29
N GLY A 36 -6.57 -23.49 28.56
CA GLY A 36 -5.70 -22.84 27.58
C GLY A 36 -5.40 -23.72 26.37
N LEU A 37 -5.15 -25.02 26.56
CA LEU A 37 -4.92 -25.98 25.46
C LEU A 37 -6.14 -26.10 24.56
N ILE A 38 -7.34 -26.16 25.15
CA ILE A 38 -8.59 -26.25 24.38
C ILE A 38 -8.86 -24.92 23.65
N GLY A 39 -8.62 -23.80 24.34
CA GLY A 39 -8.82 -22.46 23.80
C GLY A 39 -7.87 -22.09 22.67
N GLU A 40 -6.64 -22.65 22.65
CA GLU A 40 -5.66 -22.39 21.60
C GLU A 40 -6.16 -22.85 20.22
N ALA A 41 -6.99 -23.91 20.19
CA ALA A 41 -7.82 -24.42 19.09
C ALA A 41 -7.10 -25.01 17.87
N THR A 42 -5.84 -24.68 17.59
CA THR A 42 -5.15 -25.05 16.33
C THR A 42 -4.09 -26.14 16.49
N GLY A 43 -3.49 -26.21 17.66
CA GLY A 43 -2.44 -27.14 18.04
C GLY A 43 -2.93 -28.58 18.14
N ILE A 44 -1.99 -29.52 18.09
CA ILE A 44 -2.25 -30.96 18.12
C ILE A 44 -3.03 -31.34 19.38
N ALA A 45 -2.66 -30.76 20.53
CA ALA A 45 -3.39 -30.99 21.77
C ALA A 45 -4.87 -30.60 21.68
N ALA A 46 -5.17 -29.42 21.11
CA ALA A 46 -6.55 -28.95 20.95
C ALA A 46 -7.36 -29.87 20.02
N LYS A 47 -6.74 -30.34 18.93
CA LYS A 47 -7.36 -31.28 17.98
C LYS A 47 -7.68 -32.62 18.66
N VAL A 48 -6.73 -33.19 19.39
CA VAL A 48 -6.91 -34.47 20.11
C VAL A 48 -7.98 -34.35 21.19
N LEU A 49 -7.98 -33.28 21.98
CA LEU A 49 -9.01 -33.03 22.98
C LEU A 49 -10.40 -32.91 22.34
N ARG A 50 -10.50 -32.20 21.21
CA ARG A 50 -11.76 -32.04 20.46
C ARG A 50 -12.26 -33.35 19.87
N GLN A 51 -11.38 -34.22 19.38
CA GLN A 51 -11.75 -35.56 18.88
C GLN A 51 -12.37 -36.43 19.97
N GLN A 52 -11.97 -36.24 21.23
CA GLN A 52 -12.58 -36.90 22.39
C GLN A 52 -13.83 -36.18 22.93
N GLY A 53 -14.40 -35.24 22.16
CA GLY A 53 -15.63 -34.52 22.55
C GLY A 53 -15.43 -33.44 23.60
N ILE A 54 -14.19 -33.08 23.94
CA ILE A 54 -13.90 -32.01 24.91
C ILE A 54 -14.02 -30.66 24.18
N THR A 55 -14.83 -29.77 24.75
CA THR A 55 -15.04 -28.40 24.24
C THR A 55 -14.69 -27.39 25.32
N LEU A 56 -14.34 -26.16 24.94
CA LEU A 56 -14.01 -25.15 25.94
C LEU A 56 -15.20 -24.89 26.89
N LYS A 57 -16.42 -25.04 26.39
CA LYS A 57 -17.66 -24.87 27.16
C LYS A 57 -17.82 -25.94 28.24
N ASN A 58 -17.69 -27.23 27.91
CA ASN A 58 -17.86 -28.30 28.90
C ASN A 58 -16.69 -28.33 29.90
N ALA A 59 -15.47 -28.08 29.45
CA ALA A 59 -14.30 -28.03 30.31
C ALA A 59 -14.38 -26.88 31.32
N ARG A 60 -14.83 -25.68 30.92
CA ARG A 60 -15.03 -24.54 31.85
C ARG A 60 -16.00 -24.87 32.99
N ILE A 61 -17.07 -25.61 32.70
CA ILE A 61 -18.06 -26.02 33.70
C ILE A 61 -17.41 -26.94 34.75
N GLU A 62 -16.64 -27.93 34.31
CA GLU A 62 -15.97 -28.86 35.24
C GLU A 62 -14.87 -28.17 36.05
N VAL A 63 -14.11 -27.26 35.44
CA VAL A 63 -13.10 -26.45 36.15
C VAL A 63 -13.76 -25.54 37.20
N GLU A 64 -14.87 -24.88 36.88
CA GLU A 64 -15.60 -24.03 37.84
C GLU A 64 -16.21 -24.85 38.99
N LYS A 65 -16.63 -26.10 38.76
CA LYS A 65 -17.11 -27.00 39.83
C LYS A 65 -16.01 -27.39 40.82
N ILE A 66 -14.77 -27.56 40.34
CA ILE A 66 -13.64 -28.00 41.17
C ILE A 66 -13.02 -26.82 41.92
N LEU A 67 -12.78 -25.70 41.22
CA LEU A 67 -12.07 -24.55 41.79
C LEU A 67 -13.00 -23.50 42.42
N GLY A 68 -14.27 -23.47 42.04
CA GLY A 68 -15.19 -22.38 42.39
C GLY A 68 -14.80 -21.03 41.77
N ARG A 69 -15.49 -19.97 42.19
CA ARG A 69 -15.12 -18.58 41.85
C ARG A 69 -14.17 -18.04 42.92
N GLY A 70 -13.05 -17.46 42.49
CA GLY A 70 -12.06 -16.85 43.38
C GLY A 70 -12.46 -15.45 43.88
N SER A 71 -11.58 -14.80 44.63
CA SER A 71 -11.81 -13.44 45.14
C SER A 71 -11.62 -12.37 44.06
N GLU A 72 -12.46 -11.34 44.02
CA GLU A 72 -12.40 -10.24 43.03
C GLU A 72 -11.09 -9.43 43.02
N MET A 73 -10.18 -9.62 43.97
CA MET A 73 -8.85 -9.00 43.95
C MET A 73 -7.90 -9.74 43.00
N ILE A 74 -7.85 -9.28 41.76
CA ILE A 74 -6.92 -9.75 40.72
C ILE A 74 -5.57 -9.05 40.90
N THR A 75 -4.50 -9.82 41.08
CA THR A 75 -3.12 -9.31 41.08
C THR A 75 -2.60 -9.11 39.65
N VAL A 76 -1.68 -8.16 39.46
CA VAL A 76 -1.08 -7.85 38.14
C VAL A 76 -0.31 -9.04 37.56
N GLU A 77 0.39 -9.79 38.42
CA GLU A 77 1.04 -11.06 38.07
C GLU A 77 0.27 -12.24 38.70
N LEU A 78 0.04 -13.28 37.90
CA LEU A 78 -0.59 -14.53 38.35
C LEU A 78 0.50 -15.61 38.48
N PRO A 79 0.98 -15.93 39.69
CA PRO A 79 1.94 -17.00 39.89
C PRO A 79 1.35 -18.37 39.49
N PHE A 80 2.20 -19.24 38.95
CA PHE A 80 1.83 -20.64 38.72
C PHE A 80 1.83 -21.43 40.03
N THR A 81 0.83 -22.29 40.22
CA THR A 81 0.80 -23.26 41.33
C THR A 81 1.89 -24.34 41.16
N GLU A 82 2.15 -25.12 42.19
CA GLU A 82 3.07 -26.27 42.08
C GLU A 82 2.58 -27.30 41.07
N SER A 83 1.27 -27.53 40.95
CA SER A 83 0.66 -28.38 39.92
C SER A 83 0.93 -27.86 38.50
N ALA A 84 0.73 -26.56 38.27
CA ALA A 84 1.04 -25.95 36.98
C ALA A 84 2.53 -26.02 36.65
N LYS A 85 3.42 -25.78 37.62
CA LYS A 85 4.87 -25.92 37.43
C LYS A 85 5.23 -27.36 37.07
N LEU A 86 4.59 -28.36 37.67
CA LEU A 86 4.83 -29.76 37.37
C LEU A 86 4.44 -30.10 35.93
N VAL A 87 3.27 -29.67 35.44
CA VAL A 87 2.87 -29.80 34.03
C VAL A 87 3.91 -29.22 33.09
N LEU A 88 4.38 -28.00 33.37
CA LEU A 88 5.36 -27.29 32.55
C LEU A 88 6.73 -27.98 32.57
N ASN A 89 7.17 -28.46 33.73
CA ASN A 89 8.41 -29.23 33.88
C ASN A 89 8.36 -30.56 33.12
N ASN A 90 7.24 -31.27 33.21
CA ASN A 90 7.02 -32.54 32.51
C ASN A 90 7.05 -32.32 31.00
N ALA A 91 6.37 -31.30 30.49
CA ALA A 91 6.41 -30.96 29.07
C ALA A 91 7.84 -30.74 28.54
N VAL A 92 8.72 -30.13 29.33
CA VAL A 92 10.14 -29.96 28.99
C VAL A 92 10.87 -31.29 28.94
N SER A 93 10.61 -32.17 29.92
CA SER A 93 11.21 -33.50 29.97
C SER A 93 10.80 -34.34 28.76
N ILE A 94 9.52 -34.33 28.41
CA ILE A 94 8.94 -35.08 27.30
C ILE A 94 9.51 -34.57 25.97
N ALA A 95 9.55 -33.26 25.74
CA ALA A 95 10.15 -32.70 24.54
C ALA A 95 11.62 -33.12 24.38
N ARG A 96 12.38 -33.25 25.48
CA ARG A 96 13.74 -33.78 25.44
C ARG A 96 13.80 -35.28 25.13
N GLN A 97 12.90 -36.08 25.70
CA GLN A 97 12.83 -37.52 25.45
C GLN A 97 12.46 -37.84 24.00
N LEU A 98 11.63 -37.00 23.39
CA LEU A 98 11.24 -37.10 21.98
C LEU A 98 12.24 -36.40 21.03
N GLU A 99 13.37 -35.89 21.55
CA GLU A 99 14.38 -35.13 20.79
C GLU A 99 13.82 -33.92 20.04
N HIS A 100 12.67 -33.39 20.45
CA HIS A 100 12.07 -32.20 19.88
C HIS A 100 12.80 -30.95 20.37
N GLU A 101 13.28 -30.11 19.46
CA GLU A 101 13.98 -28.86 19.80
C GLU A 101 13.06 -27.88 20.54
N SER A 102 11.77 -27.88 20.22
CA SER A 102 10.75 -26.99 20.79
C SER A 102 9.68 -27.72 21.60
N ILE A 103 9.08 -27.02 22.55
CA ILE A 103 8.00 -27.47 23.42
C ILE A 103 6.68 -26.99 22.82
N ASN A 104 6.05 -27.89 22.08
CA ASN A 104 4.73 -27.74 21.48
C ASN A 104 3.55 -28.07 22.44
N THR A 105 2.32 -27.83 21.97
CA THR A 105 1.08 -28.03 22.72
C THR A 105 0.87 -29.49 23.18
N GLU A 106 1.30 -30.47 22.40
CA GLU A 106 1.20 -31.89 22.72
C GLU A 106 2.04 -32.28 23.95
N HIS A 107 3.21 -31.65 24.14
CA HIS A 107 4.03 -31.91 25.33
C HIS A 107 3.33 -31.39 26.59
N LEU A 108 2.62 -30.25 26.50
CA LEU A 108 1.80 -29.76 27.60
C LEU A 108 0.64 -30.70 27.90
N LEU A 109 -0.03 -31.24 26.87
CA LEU A 109 -1.11 -32.20 27.06
C LEU A 109 -0.62 -33.49 27.72
N ILE A 110 0.54 -34.02 27.30
CA ILE A 110 1.15 -35.18 27.97
C ILE A 110 1.55 -34.83 29.41
N GLY A 111 2.07 -33.62 29.65
CA GLY A 111 2.37 -33.12 30.99
C GLY A 111 1.14 -33.06 31.90
N ILE A 112 -0.03 -32.68 31.37
CA ILE A 112 -1.32 -32.70 32.06
C ILE A 112 -1.76 -34.14 32.37
N ILE A 113 -1.66 -35.04 31.40
CA ILE A 113 -2.00 -36.46 31.58
C ILE A 113 -1.16 -37.09 32.71
N GLN A 114 0.09 -36.64 32.88
CA GLN A 114 1.02 -37.15 33.90
C GLN A 114 0.92 -36.49 35.29
N GLU A 115 0.39 -35.27 35.40
CA GLU A 115 0.32 -34.53 36.67
C GLU A 115 -0.77 -35.09 37.61
N GLY A 116 -1.87 -35.61 37.06
CA GLY A 116 -2.68 -36.68 37.66
C GLY A 116 -3.63 -36.33 38.81
N GLU A 117 -3.65 -35.11 39.37
CA GLU A 117 -4.56 -34.78 40.49
C GLU A 117 -5.85 -34.09 40.02
N SER A 118 -5.84 -32.79 39.75
CA SER A 118 -7.07 -32.04 39.46
C SER A 118 -7.54 -32.19 38.02
N THR A 119 -6.61 -32.25 37.08
CA THR A 119 -6.90 -32.45 35.66
C THR A 119 -7.40 -33.86 35.34
N ALA A 120 -6.99 -34.86 36.12
CA ALA A 120 -7.53 -36.22 36.03
C ALA A 120 -9.00 -36.29 36.42
N ILE A 121 -9.41 -35.56 37.47
CA ILE A 121 -10.82 -35.44 37.88
C ILE A 121 -11.65 -34.76 36.78
N ILE A 122 -11.11 -33.72 36.14
CA ILE A 122 -11.76 -33.04 35.02
C ILE A 122 -11.99 -34.02 33.85
N LEU A 123 -10.95 -34.76 33.45
CA LEU A 123 -11.06 -35.75 32.38
C LEU A 123 -12.04 -36.88 32.73
N GLN A 124 -12.05 -37.34 33.99
CA GLN A 124 -12.99 -38.34 34.48
C GLN A 124 -14.44 -37.85 34.44
N ASN A 125 -14.71 -36.62 34.88
CA ASN A 125 -16.05 -36.02 34.81
C ASN A 125 -16.53 -35.83 33.37
N LEU A 126 -15.60 -35.57 32.44
CA LEU A 126 -15.86 -35.49 31.01
C LEU A 126 -15.94 -36.86 30.32
N GLN A 127 -15.81 -37.96 31.08
CA GLN A 127 -15.84 -39.35 30.58
C GLN A 127 -14.74 -39.66 29.54
N VAL A 128 -13.58 -39.00 29.65
CA VAL A 128 -12.45 -39.21 28.74
C VAL A 128 -11.36 -40.01 29.45
N ASN A 129 -10.95 -41.12 28.85
CA ASN A 129 -9.84 -41.93 29.36
C ASN A 129 -8.50 -41.30 28.92
N PRO A 130 -7.59 -40.97 29.85
CA PRO A 130 -6.27 -40.42 29.51
C PRO A 130 -5.43 -41.31 28.59
N GLN A 131 -5.65 -42.63 28.60
CA GLN A 131 -4.98 -43.57 27.67
C GLN A 131 -5.41 -43.36 26.22
N ASP A 132 -6.69 -43.03 25.99
CA ASP A 132 -7.20 -42.79 24.63
C ASP A 132 -6.60 -41.50 24.05
N LEU A 133 -6.43 -40.46 24.89
CA LEU A 133 -5.72 -39.24 24.51
C LEU A 133 -4.25 -39.52 24.11
N ALA A 134 -3.56 -40.38 24.86
CA ALA A 134 -2.19 -40.77 24.53
C ALA A 134 -2.09 -41.57 23.22
N ILE A 135 -3.03 -42.48 22.96
CA ILE A 135 -3.11 -43.26 21.71
C ILE A 135 -3.39 -42.33 20.51
N SER A 136 -4.33 -41.38 20.65
CA SER A 136 -4.63 -40.41 19.59
C SER A 136 -3.43 -39.53 19.25
N LEU A 137 -2.62 -39.14 20.25
CA LEU A 137 -1.36 -38.41 20.00
C LEU A 137 -0.35 -39.25 19.21
N ILE A 138 -0.20 -40.54 19.53
CA ILE A 138 0.70 -41.46 18.81
C ILE A 138 0.25 -41.68 17.37
N GLN A 139 -1.05 -41.86 17.13
CA GLN A 139 -1.61 -42.02 15.78
C GLN A 139 -1.39 -40.76 14.93
N TYR A 140 -1.48 -39.58 15.54
CA TYR A 140 -1.22 -38.32 14.85
C TYR A 140 0.25 -38.21 14.37
N PHE A 141 1.21 -38.74 15.15
CA PHE A 141 2.61 -38.82 14.71
C PHE A 141 2.85 -39.81 13.56
N GLN A 142 1.99 -40.82 13.39
CA GLN A 142 2.11 -41.84 12.34
C GLN A 142 1.43 -41.44 11.02
N GLN A 143 0.36 -40.64 11.07
CA GLN A 143 -0.43 -40.24 9.89
C GLN A 143 0.25 -39.23 8.97
N GLN A 144 1.29 -38.51 9.41
CA GLN A 144 2.00 -37.54 8.55
C GLN A 144 2.80 -38.19 7.39
N SER A 145 2.87 -39.52 7.31
CA SER A 145 3.84 -40.21 6.44
C SER A 145 3.27 -40.93 5.20
N SER A 146 1.95 -40.96 4.90
CA SER A 146 1.44 -41.98 3.94
C SER A 146 0.26 -41.70 2.96
N ASN A 147 -0.20 -40.46 2.69
CA ASN A 147 -1.20 -40.24 1.61
C ASN A 147 -1.20 -38.80 1.08
N GLN A 148 -0.61 -38.50 -0.09
CA GLN A 148 -0.74 -37.15 -0.70
C GLN A 148 -0.69 -37.17 -2.24
N LEU A 149 -1.63 -36.43 -2.86
CA LEU A 149 -1.42 -35.75 -4.15
C LEU A 149 -0.06 -35.02 -4.11
N PRO A 150 0.64 -34.84 -5.24
CA PRO A 150 1.90 -34.09 -5.21
C PRO A 150 1.67 -32.73 -4.54
N GLN A 151 2.55 -32.35 -3.61
CA GLN A 151 2.41 -31.09 -2.89
C GLN A 151 2.38 -29.87 -3.84
N THR A 152 2.96 -30.03 -5.04
CA THR A 152 2.99 -29.00 -6.08
C THR A 152 2.40 -29.53 -7.39
N VAL A 153 1.52 -28.74 -8.00
CA VAL A 153 0.95 -28.92 -9.36
C VAL A 153 1.18 -27.68 -10.20
N TYR A 154 1.13 -27.80 -11.53
CA TYR A 154 1.33 -26.69 -12.44
C TYR A 154 -0.01 -26.18 -13.01
N VAL A 155 -0.25 -24.87 -12.92
CA VAL A 155 -1.44 -24.20 -13.46
C VAL A 155 -1.04 -23.09 -14.43
N LEU A 156 -2.02 -22.55 -15.17
CA LEU A 156 -1.82 -21.50 -16.16
C LEU A 156 -2.36 -20.18 -15.64
N LEU A 157 -1.52 -19.14 -15.63
CA LEU A 157 -1.85 -17.82 -15.12
C LEU A 157 -1.81 -16.76 -16.21
N TYR A 158 -2.80 -15.87 -16.22
CA TYR A 158 -2.81 -14.66 -17.04
C TYR A 158 -2.49 -13.43 -16.21
N ASN A 159 -1.87 -12.44 -16.86
CA ASN A 159 -1.51 -11.14 -16.26
C ASN A 159 -0.69 -11.25 -14.97
N VAL A 160 0.22 -12.23 -14.90
CA VAL A 160 1.10 -12.47 -13.75
C VAL A 160 1.83 -11.18 -13.36
N GLY A 161 1.74 -10.81 -12.08
CA GLY A 161 2.33 -9.58 -11.55
C GLY A 161 1.51 -8.31 -11.80
N THR A 162 0.19 -8.44 -12.01
CA THR A 162 -0.74 -7.31 -12.12
C THR A 162 -1.99 -7.54 -11.25
N ASP A 163 -2.76 -6.49 -10.96
CA ASP A 163 -4.00 -6.57 -10.17
C ASP A 163 -5.11 -7.44 -10.80
N ASN A 164 -4.96 -7.82 -12.08
CA ASN A 164 -5.88 -8.69 -12.83
C ASN A 164 -5.28 -10.08 -13.09
N GLU A 165 -4.39 -10.53 -12.21
CA GLU A 165 -3.85 -11.88 -12.25
C GLU A 165 -4.97 -12.91 -12.05
N GLY A 166 -5.02 -13.92 -12.90
CA GLY A 166 -6.10 -14.91 -12.87
C GLY A 166 -5.67 -16.26 -13.39
N ILE A 167 -6.19 -17.32 -12.76
CA ILE A 167 -5.98 -18.70 -13.19
C ILE A 167 -6.86 -18.98 -14.41
N HIS A 168 -6.25 -19.53 -15.47
CA HIS A 168 -6.97 -19.94 -16.66
C HIS A 168 -7.96 -21.06 -16.33
N THR A 169 -9.21 -20.86 -16.72
CA THR A 169 -10.26 -21.88 -16.69
C THR A 169 -10.63 -22.30 -18.10
N ILE A 170 -11.07 -23.55 -18.23
CA ILE A 170 -11.81 -24.01 -19.39
C ILE A 170 -13.30 -24.04 -19.03
N THR A 171 -14.16 -23.70 -19.98
CA THR A 171 -15.62 -23.80 -19.81
C THR A 171 -16.10 -25.09 -20.46
N ASP A 172 -16.62 -26.01 -19.66
CA ASP A 172 -17.30 -27.23 -20.14
C ASP A 172 -18.69 -27.32 -19.50
N GLN A 173 -19.73 -27.52 -20.32
CA GLN A 173 -21.13 -27.65 -19.87
C GLN A 173 -21.58 -26.58 -18.84
N GLU A 174 -21.26 -25.30 -19.09
CA GLU A 174 -21.56 -24.14 -18.23
C GLU A 174 -20.83 -24.08 -16.87
N LYS A 175 -19.84 -24.94 -16.62
CA LYS A 175 -18.96 -24.87 -15.44
C LYS A 175 -17.54 -24.46 -15.81
N GLN A 176 -16.91 -23.69 -14.92
CA GLN A 176 -15.49 -23.31 -15.03
C GLN A 176 -14.62 -24.35 -14.33
N THR A 177 -13.65 -24.90 -15.06
CA THR A 177 -12.74 -25.93 -14.55
C THR A 177 -11.29 -25.48 -14.63
N ILE A 178 -10.55 -25.62 -13.53
CA ILE A 178 -9.10 -25.41 -13.49
C ILE A 178 -8.38 -26.73 -13.79
N LEU A 179 -7.40 -26.68 -14.70
CA LEU A 179 -6.53 -27.81 -15.01
C LEU A 179 -5.26 -27.77 -14.15
N MET A 180 -5.07 -28.80 -13.31
CA MET A 180 -3.87 -29.00 -12.49
C MET A 180 -2.95 -30.03 -13.14
N PHE A 181 -1.86 -29.59 -13.75
CA PHE A 181 -0.92 -30.48 -14.45
C PHE A 181 0.13 -31.04 -13.49
N GLU A 182 0.41 -32.34 -13.59
CA GLU A 182 1.52 -32.97 -12.88
C GLU A 182 2.89 -32.53 -13.46
N SER A 183 2.95 -32.27 -14.76
CA SER A 183 4.17 -31.89 -15.49
C SER A 183 4.10 -30.48 -16.06
N SER A 184 5.12 -29.66 -15.77
CA SER A 184 5.28 -28.31 -16.33
C SER A 184 5.39 -28.31 -17.86
N ALA A 185 5.94 -29.38 -18.44
CA ALA A 185 6.09 -29.52 -19.89
C ALA A 185 4.72 -29.60 -20.58
N ASP A 186 3.78 -30.34 -20.01
CA ASP A 186 2.42 -30.49 -20.55
C ASP A 186 1.61 -29.20 -20.42
N ALA A 187 1.72 -28.50 -19.28
CA ALA A 187 1.13 -27.18 -19.10
C ALA A 187 1.67 -26.17 -20.14
N THR A 188 2.98 -26.16 -20.38
CA THR A 188 3.62 -25.30 -21.39
C THR A 188 3.14 -25.62 -22.80
N ASN A 189 2.94 -26.90 -23.10
CA ASN A 189 2.41 -27.35 -24.39
C ASN A 189 0.97 -26.88 -24.59
N PHE A 190 0.14 -26.90 -23.54
CA PHE A 190 -1.23 -26.39 -23.57
C PHE A 190 -1.26 -24.86 -23.78
N ALA A 191 -0.44 -24.10 -23.05
CA ALA A 191 -0.30 -22.64 -23.20
C ALA A 191 0.05 -22.22 -24.64
N ARG A 192 0.98 -22.96 -25.28
CA ARG A 192 1.40 -22.71 -26.66
C ARG A 192 0.29 -22.98 -27.68
N GLN A 193 -0.66 -23.86 -27.38
CA GLN A 193 -1.80 -24.13 -28.24
C GLN A 193 -2.85 -23.03 -28.15
N LEU A 194 -3.08 -22.45 -26.96
CA LEU A 194 -3.92 -21.25 -26.78
C LEU A 194 -3.42 -20.07 -27.62
N ARG A 195 -2.10 -19.86 -27.66
CA ARG A 195 -1.48 -18.83 -28.53
C ARG A 195 -1.83 -18.99 -30.01
N LYS A 196 -1.93 -20.23 -30.52
CA LYS A 196 -2.29 -20.49 -31.93
C LYS A 196 -3.73 -20.05 -32.26
N GLN A 197 -4.54 -19.81 -31.24
CA GLN A 197 -5.92 -19.34 -31.36
C GLN A 197 -6.06 -17.86 -30.98
N ASN A 198 -4.97 -17.08 -30.99
CA ASN A 198 -4.92 -15.66 -30.65
C ASN A 198 -5.27 -15.29 -29.18
N PHE A 199 -5.24 -16.25 -28.25
CA PHE A 199 -5.27 -15.92 -26.83
C PHE A 199 -3.90 -15.36 -26.37
N PRO A 200 -3.86 -14.52 -25.31
CA PRO A 200 -2.60 -14.13 -24.67
C PRO A 200 -1.80 -15.38 -24.25
N VAL A 201 -0.49 -15.28 -24.08
CA VAL A 201 0.32 -16.41 -23.62
C VAL A 201 0.26 -16.47 -22.09
N PRO A 202 -0.40 -17.49 -21.49
CA PRO A 202 -0.37 -17.65 -20.05
C PRO A 202 1.01 -18.12 -19.58
N SER A 203 1.37 -17.75 -18.36
CA SER A 203 2.56 -18.27 -17.68
C SER A 203 2.20 -19.59 -16.97
N VAL A 204 3.16 -20.52 -16.94
CA VAL A 204 3.01 -21.78 -16.18
C VAL A 204 3.67 -21.60 -14.83
N GLU A 205 2.92 -21.84 -13.75
CA GLU A 205 3.42 -21.70 -12.38
C GLU A 205 3.12 -22.94 -11.54
N GLY A 206 4.08 -23.32 -10.70
CA GLY A 206 3.92 -24.42 -9.74
C GLY A 206 3.30 -23.89 -8.44
N MET A 207 2.13 -24.40 -8.08
CA MET A 207 1.36 -23.96 -6.91
C MET A 207 1.02 -25.14 -6.00
N SER A 208 0.69 -24.85 -4.73
CA SER A 208 0.25 -25.87 -3.79
C SER A 208 -1.12 -26.44 -4.19
N VAL A 209 -1.25 -27.77 -4.18
CA VAL A 209 -2.54 -28.43 -4.42
C VAL A 209 -3.62 -27.95 -3.44
N GLU A 210 -3.25 -27.72 -2.18
CA GLU A 210 -4.19 -27.28 -1.14
C GLU A 210 -4.73 -25.87 -1.43
N GLU A 211 -3.89 -24.99 -1.99
CA GLU A 211 -4.27 -23.63 -2.36
C GLU A 211 -5.26 -23.61 -3.52
N ILE A 212 -5.03 -24.44 -4.55
CA ILE A 212 -5.92 -24.53 -5.71
C ILE A 212 -7.28 -25.14 -5.33
N ILE A 213 -7.28 -26.21 -4.51
CA ILE A 213 -8.53 -26.84 -4.06
C ILE A 213 -9.34 -25.85 -3.21
N SER A 214 -8.70 -25.15 -2.28
CA SER A 214 -9.36 -24.14 -1.45
C SER A 214 -9.95 -23.01 -2.31
N PHE A 215 -9.24 -22.57 -3.35
CA PHE A 215 -9.72 -21.56 -4.29
C PHE A 215 -10.95 -22.05 -5.07
N CYS A 216 -10.92 -23.28 -5.59
CA CYS A 216 -12.05 -23.86 -6.31
C CYS A 216 -13.30 -23.97 -5.43
N GLU A 217 -13.15 -24.35 -4.15
CA GLU A 217 -14.25 -24.41 -3.19
C GLU A 217 -14.85 -23.03 -2.88
N GLU A 218 -14.02 -21.99 -2.77
CA GLU A 218 -14.47 -20.62 -2.49
C GLU A 218 -15.26 -20.01 -3.66
N VAL A 219 -14.79 -20.22 -4.88
CA VAL A 219 -15.34 -19.59 -6.10
C VAL A 219 -16.41 -20.47 -6.79
N GLY A 220 -16.52 -21.74 -6.39
CA GLY A 220 -17.45 -22.71 -6.99
C GLY A 220 -16.99 -23.25 -8.34
N TYR A 221 -15.67 -23.34 -8.55
CA TYR A 221 -15.07 -23.92 -9.75
C TYR A 221 -14.81 -25.41 -9.56
N ASP A 222 -14.86 -26.17 -10.65
CA ASP A 222 -14.41 -27.56 -10.64
C ASP A 222 -12.89 -27.61 -10.90
N TRP A 223 -12.24 -28.72 -10.58
CA TRP A 223 -10.83 -28.96 -10.90
C TRP A 223 -10.63 -30.33 -11.54
N GLU A 224 -9.65 -30.41 -12.44
CA GLU A 224 -9.23 -31.66 -13.09
C GLU A 224 -7.73 -31.85 -12.90
N PHE A 225 -7.32 -32.99 -12.34
CA PHE A 225 -5.90 -33.38 -12.29
C PHE A 225 -5.50 -34.00 -13.63
N VAL A 226 -4.44 -33.45 -14.23
CA VAL A 226 -3.90 -33.89 -15.52
C VAL A 226 -2.57 -34.59 -15.27
N PRO A 227 -2.53 -35.94 -15.30
CA PRO A 227 -1.30 -36.69 -15.08
C PRO A 227 -0.30 -36.46 -16.22
N GLU A 228 0.98 -36.69 -15.94
CA GLU A 228 2.05 -36.53 -16.93
C GLU A 228 1.80 -37.40 -18.17
N GLY A 229 1.88 -36.79 -19.36
CA GLY A 229 1.72 -37.45 -20.66
C GLY A 229 0.29 -37.47 -21.22
N ALA A 230 -0.68 -36.80 -20.57
CA ALA A 230 -2.08 -36.82 -20.98
C ALA A 230 -2.42 -36.05 -22.29
N ASN A 231 -1.55 -35.16 -22.77
CA ASN A 231 -1.67 -34.46 -24.07
C ASN A 231 -3.02 -33.74 -24.34
N LYS A 232 -3.52 -32.95 -23.38
CA LYS A 232 -4.78 -32.16 -23.51
C LYS A 232 -4.68 -31.02 -24.56
N ILE A 233 -5.79 -30.66 -25.22
CA ILE A 233 -5.88 -29.65 -26.31
C ILE A 233 -7.00 -28.62 -25.99
N PRO A 234 -6.83 -27.29 -26.26
CA PRO A 234 -7.84 -26.27 -26.00
C PRO A 234 -8.97 -26.17 -27.08
N PRO A 235 -10.21 -25.78 -26.71
CA PRO A 235 -11.35 -25.61 -27.63
C PRO A 235 -11.23 -24.36 -28.53
N ILE A 236 -11.78 -24.36 -29.76
CA ILE A 236 -11.62 -23.31 -30.81
C ILE A 236 -12.82 -22.34 -30.87
N GLU A 237 -12.61 -21.01 -30.78
CA GLU A 237 -13.63 -19.95 -31.00
C GLU A 237 -13.35 -19.09 -32.26
N SER A 238 -14.39 -18.71 -33.03
CA SER A 238 -14.31 -17.83 -34.21
C SER A 238 -15.21 -16.57 -34.05
N ARG A 239 -14.71 -15.35 -34.37
CA ARG A 239 -15.51 -14.10 -34.41
C ARG A 239 -15.40 -13.39 -35.77
N GLU A 240 -16.53 -12.98 -36.33
CA GLU A 240 -16.73 -12.34 -37.65
C GLU A 240 -16.63 -10.79 -37.57
N SER A 241 -16.11 -10.12 -38.61
CA SER A 241 -16.07 -8.65 -38.75
C SER A 241 -16.42 -8.22 -40.18
N GLY A 242 -17.34 -7.26 -40.33
CA GLY A 242 -17.78 -6.77 -41.65
C GLY A 242 -18.35 -5.34 -41.68
N ASN A 243 -18.93 -4.82 -40.59
CA ASN A 243 -19.63 -3.51 -40.60
C ASN A 243 -18.98 -2.38 -39.78
N THR A 244 -17.88 -2.61 -39.03
CA THR A 244 -17.34 -1.60 -38.11
C THR A 244 -16.36 -0.60 -38.75
N HIS A 245 -15.60 -0.98 -39.78
CA HIS A 245 -14.52 -0.13 -40.33
C HIS A 245 -15.02 1.19 -40.96
N GLU A 246 -16.08 1.10 -41.78
CA GLU A 246 -16.61 2.24 -42.54
C GLU A 246 -17.24 3.30 -41.63
N GLU A 247 -17.88 2.87 -40.54
CA GLU A 247 -18.47 3.78 -39.55
C GLU A 247 -17.40 4.65 -38.87
N TYR A 248 -16.27 4.07 -38.46
CA TYR A 248 -15.18 4.80 -37.82
C TYR A 248 -14.47 5.74 -38.79
N LEU A 249 -14.30 5.32 -40.04
CA LEU A 249 -13.73 6.20 -41.07
C LEU A 249 -14.64 7.42 -41.31
N ASN A 250 -15.95 7.20 -41.41
CA ASN A 250 -16.92 8.29 -41.56
C ASN A 250 -16.93 9.24 -40.35
N PHE A 251 -16.80 8.71 -39.13
CA PHE A 251 -16.64 9.52 -37.93
C PHE A 251 -15.37 10.37 -37.99
N LEU A 252 -14.22 9.75 -38.29
CA LEU A 252 -12.93 10.43 -38.38
C LEU A 252 -12.96 11.58 -39.40
N MET A 253 -13.50 11.33 -40.60
CA MET A 253 -13.60 12.36 -41.65
C MET A 253 -14.47 13.54 -41.21
N LYS A 254 -15.60 13.27 -40.53
CA LYS A 254 -16.45 14.34 -39.99
C LYS A 254 -15.76 15.11 -38.87
N ALA A 255 -15.02 14.43 -38.00
CA ALA A 255 -14.24 15.06 -36.94
C ALA A 255 -13.18 16.01 -37.53
N LEU A 256 -12.36 15.52 -38.46
CA LEU A 256 -11.31 16.31 -39.11
C LEU A 256 -11.89 17.49 -39.90
N ASN A 257 -13.02 17.31 -40.60
CA ASN A 257 -13.65 18.43 -41.30
C ASN A 257 -14.16 19.51 -40.32
N LYS A 258 -14.75 19.10 -39.19
CA LYS A 258 -15.19 20.06 -38.16
C LYS A 258 -14.02 20.83 -37.55
N VAL A 259 -12.92 20.14 -37.24
CA VAL A 259 -11.70 20.76 -36.71
C VAL A 259 -11.11 21.75 -37.73
N TYR A 260 -11.13 21.39 -39.01
CA TYR A 260 -10.71 22.28 -40.09
C TYR A 260 -11.58 23.54 -40.19
N GLU A 261 -12.90 23.40 -40.08
CA GLU A 261 -13.85 24.52 -40.12
C GLU A 261 -13.68 25.46 -38.92
N ASN A 262 -13.57 24.90 -37.71
CA ASN A 262 -13.37 25.66 -36.49
C ASN A 262 -12.75 24.79 -35.38
N PRO A 263 -11.47 24.98 -35.03
CA PRO A 263 -10.79 24.19 -34.02
C PRO A 263 -11.12 24.63 -32.57
N ASP A 264 -12.07 25.54 -32.34
CA ASP A 264 -12.46 25.95 -30.98
C ASP A 264 -13.15 24.77 -30.24
N PRO A 265 -12.64 24.37 -29.05
CA PRO A 265 -13.20 23.31 -28.23
C PRO A 265 -14.72 23.39 -28.03
N LYS A 266 -15.30 24.60 -27.94
CA LYS A 266 -16.75 24.79 -27.75
C LYS A 266 -17.60 24.21 -28.87
N TYR A 267 -17.04 24.10 -30.08
CA TYR A 267 -17.74 23.57 -31.26
C TYR A 267 -17.43 22.09 -31.49
N ILE A 268 -16.27 21.62 -31.05
CA ILE A 268 -15.80 20.25 -31.29
C ILE A 268 -16.21 19.30 -30.16
N TYR A 269 -16.11 19.73 -28.90
CA TYR A 269 -16.38 18.86 -27.74
C TYR A 269 -17.81 18.31 -27.71
N PRO A 270 -18.86 19.09 -28.06
CA PRO A 270 -20.20 18.50 -28.18
C PRO A 270 -20.24 17.38 -29.21
N PHE A 271 -19.51 17.48 -30.33
CA PHE A 271 -19.46 16.41 -31.32
C PHE A 271 -18.77 15.15 -30.77
N PHE A 272 -17.67 15.30 -30.04
CA PHE A 272 -17.01 14.16 -29.37
C PHE A 272 -17.90 13.53 -28.30
N GLU A 273 -18.57 14.33 -27.49
CA GLU A 273 -19.49 13.87 -26.44
C GLU A 273 -20.65 13.03 -27.00
N HIS A 274 -21.17 13.35 -28.18
CA HIS A 274 -22.21 12.55 -28.82
C HIS A 274 -21.71 11.24 -29.45
N ASN A 275 -20.38 11.05 -29.56
CA ASN A 275 -19.77 9.92 -30.26
C ASN A 275 -18.69 9.23 -29.38
N LEU A 276 -18.89 9.20 -28.05
CA LEU A 276 -17.95 8.58 -27.12
C LEU A 276 -17.69 7.11 -27.42
N ASP A 277 -18.68 6.40 -28.00
CA ASP A 277 -18.57 5.01 -28.43
C ASP A 277 -17.54 4.79 -29.55
N LYS A 278 -17.23 5.84 -30.32
CA LYS A 278 -16.23 5.79 -31.40
C LYS A 278 -14.84 6.24 -30.96
N LEU A 279 -14.66 6.70 -29.72
CA LEU A 279 -13.38 7.11 -29.15
C LEU A 279 -12.69 5.92 -28.45
N ASP A 280 -12.37 4.90 -29.24
CA ASP A 280 -11.75 3.66 -28.77
C ASP A 280 -10.47 3.28 -29.57
N GLU A 281 -9.93 2.09 -29.30
CA GLU A 281 -8.71 1.60 -29.95
C GLU A 281 -8.87 1.35 -31.45
N SER A 282 -10.10 1.13 -31.92
CA SER A 282 -10.37 0.97 -33.35
C SER A 282 -10.08 2.27 -34.09
N LEU A 283 -10.44 3.42 -33.51
CA LEU A 283 -10.17 4.72 -34.12
C LEU A 283 -8.67 4.98 -34.33
N ILE A 284 -7.81 4.49 -33.43
CA ILE A 284 -6.35 4.60 -33.55
C ILE A 284 -5.86 3.91 -34.83
N ILE A 285 -6.37 2.72 -35.11
CA ILE A 285 -6.00 1.94 -36.31
C ILE A 285 -6.49 2.66 -37.56
N ILE A 286 -7.73 3.16 -37.54
CA ILE A 286 -8.34 3.86 -38.67
C ILE A 286 -7.60 5.16 -38.98
N LEU A 287 -7.33 5.99 -37.96
CA LEU A 287 -6.57 7.23 -38.09
C LEU A 287 -5.20 6.99 -38.69
N ASN A 288 -4.46 6.02 -38.15
CA ASN A 288 -3.11 5.69 -38.65
C ASN A 288 -3.13 5.24 -40.12
N ASN A 289 -4.02 4.32 -40.48
CA ASN A 289 -4.08 3.79 -41.83
C ASN A 289 -4.53 4.86 -42.83
N TRP A 290 -5.56 5.63 -42.48
CA TRP A 290 -6.05 6.71 -43.31
C TRP A 290 -4.98 7.80 -43.51
N ALA A 291 -4.36 8.27 -42.43
CA ALA A 291 -3.37 9.35 -42.50
C ALA A 291 -2.13 8.95 -43.32
N LYS A 292 -1.59 7.73 -43.13
CA LYS A 292 -0.45 7.24 -43.94
C LYS A 292 -0.77 7.22 -45.44
N ASN A 293 -1.97 6.77 -45.82
CA ASN A 293 -2.39 6.69 -47.21
C ASN A 293 -2.62 8.08 -47.82
N GLN A 294 -3.20 9.02 -47.05
CA GLN A 294 -3.45 10.37 -47.55
C GLN A 294 -2.16 11.19 -47.66
N LEU A 295 -1.32 11.19 -46.62
CA LEU A 295 -0.08 11.97 -46.62
C LEU A 295 0.92 11.51 -47.69
N ALA A 296 0.87 10.24 -48.10
CA ALA A 296 1.70 9.71 -49.19
C ALA A 296 1.15 10.00 -50.60
N SER A 297 -0.12 10.39 -50.73
CA SER A 297 -0.80 10.46 -52.04
C SER A 297 -1.09 11.89 -52.54
N VAL A 298 -0.83 12.91 -51.72
CA VAL A 298 -1.10 14.33 -52.04
C VAL A 298 0.17 15.13 -52.27
N GLU A 299 0.04 16.29 -52.91
CA GLU A 299 1.14 17.25 -53.07
C GLU A 299 1.57 17.85 -51.72
N THR A 300 2.81 18.33 -51.64
CA THR A 300 3.42 18.79 -50.37
C THR A 300 2.60 19.85 -49.64
N GLU A 301 2.02 20.81 -50.36
CA GLU A 301 1.21 21.86 -49.75
C GLU A 301 -0.07 21.28 -49.09
N GLN A 302 -0.75 20.37 -49.78
CA GLN A 302 -1.93 19.67 -49.25
C GLN A 302 -1.57 18.76 -48.08
N ALA A 303 -0.41 18.09 -48.13
CA ALA A 303 0.09 17.28 -47.03
C ALA A 303 0.27 18.11 -45.75
N ILE A 304 0.82 19.34 -45.86
CA ILE A 304 1.01 20.25 -44.71
C ILE A 304 -0.35 20.56 -44.06
N TYR A 305 -1.36 20.88 -44.86
CA TYR A 305 -2.70 21.18 -44.33
C TYR A 305 -3.34 19.96 -43.64
N ILE A 306 -3.22 18.77 -44.23
CA ILE A 306 -3.74 17.53 -43.63
C ILE A 306 -3.01 17.25 -42.30
N ALA A 307 -1.69 17.37 -42.27
CA ALA A 307 -0.89 17.17 -41.06
C ALA A 307 -1.24 18.16 -39.95
N GLY A 308 -1.40 19.44 -40.28
CA GLY A 308 -1.84 20.47 -39.34
C GLY A 308 -3.23 20.17 -38.77
N ASN A 309 -4.17 19.72 -39.61
CA ASN A 309 -5.51 19.34 -39.16
C ASN A 309 -5.50 18.11 -38.24
N ILE A 310 -4.68 17.09 -38.55
CA ILE A 310 -4.48 15.94 -37.66
C ILE A 310 -3.91 16.41 -36.31
N CYS A 311 -2.91 17.30 -36.30
CA CYS A 311 -2.34 17.82 -35.05
C CYS A 311 -3.36 18.59 -34.22
N ASN A 312 -4.21 19.41 -34.85
CA ASN A 312 -5.29 20.13 -34.15
C ASN A 312 -6.31 19.16 -33.57
N PHE A 313 -6.72 18.15 -34.33
CA PHE A 313 -7.62 17.09 -33.85
C PHE A 313 -7.00 16.34 -32.66
N SER A 314 -5.71 15.98 -32.75
CA SER A 314 -4.97 15.33 -31.66
C SER A 314 -4.86 16.21 -30.42
N THR A 315 -4.66 17.52 -30.58
CA THR A 315 -4.60 18.47 -29.46
C THR A 315 -5.96 18.56 -28.75
N LEU A 316 -7.04 18.61 -29.53
CA LEU A 316 -8.39 18.69 -29.01
C LEU A 316 -8.80 17.41 -28.28
N ILE A 317 -8.48 16.23 -28.83
CA ILE A 317 -8.81 14.95 -28.19
C ILE A 317 -7.95 14.71 -26.95
N GLN A 318 -6.67 15.12 -26.94
CA GLN A 318 -5.81 15.07 -25.76
C GLN A 318 -6.38 15.87 -24.57
N GLN A 319 -6.99 17.02 -24.84
CA GLN A 319 -7.58 17.90 -23.82
C GLN A 319 -9.02 17.52 -23.43
N PHE A 320 -9.64 16.60 -24.17
CA PHE A 320 -11.03 16.21 -23.96
C PHE A 320 -11.19 15.30 -22.75
N SER A 321 -11.92 15.77 -21.74
CA SER A 321 -12.01 15.14 -20.41
C SER A 321 -13.15 14.13 -20.26
N LEU A 322 -13.97 13.90 -21.28
CA LEU A 322 -15.08 12.93 -21.26
C LEU A 322 -14.68 11.61 -21.96
N GLY A 323 -15.38 10.54 -21.60
CA GLY A 323 -15.09 9.19 -22.10
C GLY A 323 -13.85 8.58 -21.44
N ASN A 324 -13.18 7.67 -22.14
CA ASN A 324 -11.95 7.05 -21.64
C ASN A 324 -10.75 7.96 -21.93
N ILE A 325 -10.36 8.77 -20.95
CA ILE A 325 -9.25 9.73 -21.04
C ILE A 325 -7.94 9.04 -21.46
N ALA A 326 -7.70 7.81 -20.98
CA ALA A 326 -6.51 7.05 -21.36
C ALA A 326 -6.51 6.73 -22.86
N THR A 327 -7.65 6.34 -23.42
CA THR A 327 -7.77 6.08 -24.86
C THR A 327 -7.70 7.37 -25.69
N ASN A 328 -8.28 8.47 -25.22
CA ASN A 328 -8.17 9.78 -25.87
C ASN A 328 -6.70 10.20 -26.05
N LEU A 329 -5.87 9.98 -25.01
CA LEU A 329 -4.43 10.23 -25.08
C LEU A 329 -3.72 9.32 -26.10
N GLU A 330 -4.07 8.04 -26.19
CA GLU A 330 -3.48 7.16 -27.22
C GLU A 330 -3.89 7.56 -28.64
N ILE A 331 -5.13 8.04 -28.85
CA ILE A 331 -5.59 8.58 -30.14
C ILE A 331 -4.75 9.81 -30.52
N ALA A 332 -4.55 10.74 -29.58
CA ALA A 332 -3.72 11.93 -29.81
C ALA A 332 -2.27 11.56 -30.14
N ILE A 333 -1.66 10.67 -29.35
CA ILE A 333 -0.29 10.18 -29.57
C ILE A 333 -0.16 9.56 -30.96
N ALA A 334 -1.10 8.71 -31.36
CA ALA A 334 -1.11 8.11 -32.69
C ALA A 334 -1.19 9.17 -33.80
N GLY A 335 -2.04 10.19 -33.64
CA GLY A 335 -2.16 11.29 -34.58
C GLY A 335 -0.86 12.10 -34.72
N TYR A 336 -0.17 12.41 -33.61
CA TYR A 336 1.13 13.09 -33.69
C TYR A 336 2.20 12.20 -34.32
N GLN A 337 2.28 10.93 -33.92
CA GLN A 337 3.25 9.98 -34.46
C GLN A 337 3.09 9.79 -35.97
N VAL A 338 1.85 9.67 -36.48
CA VAL A 338 1.64 9.51 -37.92
C VAL A 338 2.06 10.75 -38.72
N VAL A 339 1.83 11.96 -38.18
CA VAL A 339 2.32 13.20 -38.79
C VAL A 339 3.85 13.20 -38.87
N LEU A 340 4.52 12.83 -37.78
CA LEU A 340 5.99 12.77 -37.72
C LEU A 340 6.62 11.74 -38.68
N THR A 341 5.85 10.78 -39.23
CA THR A 341 6.36 9.87 -40.27
C THR A 341 6.58 10.54 -41.62
N GLY A 342 5.81 11.57 -41.95
CA GLY A 342 5.92 12.32 -43.22
C GLY A 342 6.55 13.70 -43.07
N PHE A 343 6.47 14.30 -41.88
CA PHE A 343 6.95 15.65 -41.60
C PHE A 343 8.17 15.57 -40.68
N ASN A 344 9.37 15.46 -41.24
CA ASN A 344 10.61 15.32 -40.46
C ASN A 344 11.37 16.65 -40.30
N PHE A 345 12.37 16.65 -39.42
CA PHE A 345 13.22 17.80 -39.08
C PHE A 345 13.82 18.51 -40.31
N ASP A 346 14.30 17.77 -41.31
CA ASP A 346 15.03 18.35 -42.45
C ASP A 346 14.10 19.08 -43.43
N ALA A 347 12.88 18.56 -43.62
CA ALA A 347 11.93 19.08 -44.59
C ALA A 347 10.96 20.12 -44.00
N PHE A 348 10.52 19.92 -42.75
CA PHE A 348 9.50 20.74 -42.11
C PHE A 348 9.83 21.02 -40.64
N PRO A 349 10.91 21.77 -40.34
CA PRO A 349 11.43 21.93 -38.99
C PRO A 349 10.41 22.52 -38.01
N GLU A 350 9.60 23.51 -38.42
CA GLU A 350 8.61 24.16 -37.54
C GLU A 350 7.47 23.22 -37.18
N VAL A 351 6.80 22.61 -38.18
CA VAL A 351 5.73 21.62 -37.97
C VAL A 351 6.23 20.42 -37.17
N TRP A 352 7.47 19.97 -37.44
CA TRP A 352 8.13 18.93 -36.66
C TRP A 352 8.24 19.32 -35.19
N ALA A 353 8.76 20.52 -34.90
CA ALA A 353 8.97 20.97 -33.52
C ALA A 353 7.66 21.15 -32.75
N ASP A 354 6.63 21.70 -33.39
CA ASP A 354 5.31 21.86 -32.79
C ASP A 354 4.66 20.51 -32.48
N THR A 355 4.77 19.57 -33.42
CA THR A 355 4.23 18.22 -33.24
C THR A 355 5.00 17.45 -32.15
N GLN A 356 6.32 17.62 -32.07
CA GLN A 356 7.15 17.02 -31.02
C GLN A 356 6.81 17.58 -29.63
N ASP A 357 6.59 18.89 -29.50
CA ASP A 357 6.20 19.52 -28.23
C ASP A 357 4.83 19.02 -27.74
N ASN A 358 3.85 18.93 -28.65
CA ASN A 358 2.53 18.39 -28.31
C ASN A 358 2.59 16.89 -27.96
N LEU A 359 3.35 16.11 -28.72
CA LEU A 359 3.59 14.70 -28.43
C LEU A 359 4.28 14.51 -27.07
N ALA A 360 5.26 15.35 -26.75
CA ALA A 360 5.93 15.33 -25.46
C ALA A 360 4.97 15.59 -24.30
N SER A 361 4.04 16.52 -24.47
CA SER A 361 2.96 16.79 -23.51
C SER A 361 2.01 15.62 -23.37
N ALA A 362 1.66 14.96 -24.49
CA ALA A 362 0.83 13.76 -24.46
C ALA A 362 1.51 12.60 -23.72
N TYR A 363 2.82 12.37 -23.97
CA TYR A 363 3.60 11.37 -23.22
C TYR A 363 3.71 11.70 -21.73
N GLN A 364 3.91 12.98 -21.38
CA GLN A 364 3.99 13.41 -19.99
C GLN A 364 2.72 13.06 -19.19
N ASN A 365 1.56 13.12 -19.85
CA ASN A 365 0.25 12.88 -19.24
C ASN A 365 -0.31 11.47 -19.53
N ARG A 366 0.44 10.63 -20.23
CA ARG A 366 0.00 9.31 -20.67
C ARG A 366 -0.26 8.38 -19.49
N ILE A 367 -1.49 7.87 -19.41
CA ILE A 367 -1.98 7.00 -18.32
C ILE A 367 -1.53 5.56 -18.53
N ARG A 368 -1.48 5.07 -19.78
CA ARG A 368 -1.10 3.69 -20.11
C ARG A 368 0.42 3.51 -20.14
N GLY A 369 0.87 2.29 -19.87
CA GLY A 369 2.27 1.91 -19.92
C GLY A 369 3.05 2.32 -18.67
N ASN A 370 4.37 2.16 -18.72
CA ASN A 370 5.23 2.49 -17.60
C ASN A 370 5.45 4.01 -17.51
N ILE A 371 5.09 4.63 -16.37
CA ILE A 371 5.22 6.08 -16.14
C ILE A 371 6.66 6.56 -16.35
N ALA A 372 7.66 5.80 -15.89
CA ALA A 372 9.05 6.20 -16.03
C ALA A 372 9.49 6.24 -17.49
N GLU A 373 9.03 5.28 -18.31
CA GLU A 373 9.28 5.28 -19.76
C GLU A 373 8.55 6.42 -20.48
N ASN A 374 7.29 6.67 -20.13
CA ASN A 374 6.50 7.78 -20.69
C ASN A 374 7.19 9.15 -20.44
N LEU A 375 7.79 9.35 -19.25
CA LEU A 375 8.53 10.56 -18.94
C LEU A 375 9.84 10.67 -19.76
N GLU A 376 10.53 9.58 -20.06
CA GLU A 376 11.71 9.63 -20.95
C GLU A 376 11.31 9.94 -22.39
N LEU A 377 10.19 9.38 -22.89
CA LEU A 377 9.65 9.71 -24.21
C LEU A 377 9.27 11.20 -24.31
N SER A 378 8.67 11.75 -23.24
CA SER A 378 8.38 13.18 -23.14
C SER A 378 9.64 14.04 -23.18
N ILE A 379 10.67 13.70 -22.40
CA ILE A 379 11.96 14.42 -22.40
C ILE A 379 12.60 14.38 -23.78
N ALA A 380 12.62 13.22 -24.44
CA ALA A 380 13.18 13.06 -25.77
C ALA A 380 12.45 13.97 -26.78
N ALA A 381 11.12 13.95 -26.80
CA ALA A 381 10.33 14.75 -27.73
C ALA A 381 10.47 16.27 -27.48
N TYR A 382 10.46 16.75 -26.23
CA TYR A 382 10.76 18.16 -25.95
C TYR A 382 12.18 18.56 -26.38
N THR A 383 13.16 17.67 -26.19
CA THR A 383 14.55 17.90 -26.63
C THR A 383 14.65 18.01 -28.15
N GLU A 384 13.88 17.20 -28.90
CA GLU A 384 13.78 17.32 -30.36
C GLU A 384 13.14 18.65 -30.79
N ALA A 385 12.07 19.09 -30.11
CA ALA A 385 11.43 20.37 -30.39
C ALA A 385 12.40 21.57 -30.18
N LEU A 386 13.23 21.51 -29.13
CA LEU A 386 14.23 22.54 -28.82
C LEU A 386 15.39 22.64 -29.82
N LYS A 387 15.55 21.69 -30.75
CA LYS A 387 16.52 21.83 -31.86
C LYS A 387 16.10 22.91 -32.86
N VAL A 388 14.81 23.18 -32.97
CA VAL A 388 14.24 24.17 -33.89
C VAL A 388 13.77 25.40 -33.13
N ARG A 389 13.02 25.19 -32.04
CA ARG A 389 12.59 26.26 -31.13
C ARG A 389 13.81 26.70 -30.33
N THR A 390 14.41 27.81 -30.73
CA THR A 390 15.57 28.41 -30.03
C THR A 390 15.21 29.78 -29.47
N PHE A 391 15.98 30.23 -28.49
CA PHE A 391 15.83 31.57 -27.88
C PHE A 391 15.75 32.69 -28.93
N ASP A 392 16.57 32.63 -29.99
CA ASP A 392 16.64 33.71 -30.99
C ASP A 392 15.53 33.67 -32.05
N LYS A 393 15.01 32.48 -32.39
CA LYS A 393 14.04 32.33 -33.49
C LYS A 393 12.60 32.27 -33.01
N PHE A 394 12.36 31.58 -31.90
CA PHE A 394 11.02 31.32 -31.34
C PHE A 394 11.05 31.50 -29.83
N PRO A 395 11.36 32.70 -29.31
CA PRO A 395 11.62 32.90 -27.89
C PRO A 395 10.45 32.44 -26.99
N LYS A 396 9.22 32.70 -27.43
CA LYS A 396 8.01 32.31 -26.67
C LYS A 396 7.85 30.79 -26.64
N ASP A 397 7.82 30.13 -27.79
CA ASP A 397 7.64 28.68 -27.87
C ASP A 397 8.82 27.94 -27.24
N TRP A 398 10.04 28.47 -27.35
CA TRP A 398 11.21 27.97 -26.64
C TRP A 398 11.02 28.01 -25.13
N ALA A 399 10.55 29.14 -24.57
CA ALA A 399 10.31 29.25 -23.14
C ALA A 399 9.17 28.34 -22.65
N ASP A 400 8.14 28.16 -23.47
CA ASP A 400 7.03 27.26 -23.18
C ASP A 400 7.51 25.79 -23.15
N THR A 401 8.27 25.37 -24.15
CA THR A 401 8.91 24.05 -24.20
C THR A 401 9.88 23.85 -23.03
N GLN A 402 10.71 24.84 -22.68
CA GLN A 402 11.61 24.76 -21.52
C GLN A 402 10.86 24.56 -20.21
N ASN A 403 9.77 25.31 -19.99
CA ASN A 403 8.93 25.17 -18.80
C ASN A 403 8.28 23.78 -18.72
N ASN A 404 7.83 23.25 -19.85
CA ASN A 404 7.21 21.92 -19.90
C ASN A 404 8.24 20.80 -19.69
N LEU A 405 9.42 20.93 -20.30
CA LEU A 405 10.56 20.04 -20.07
C LEU A 405 10.98 20.05 -18.60
N ALA A 406 11.03 21.22 -17.97
CA ALA A 406 11.30 21.36 -16.55
C ALA A 406 10.27 20.63 -15.66
N ASN A 407 8.98 20.72 -15.99
CA ASN A 407 7.93 19.94 -15.32
C ASN A 407 8.17 18.43 -15.45
N THR A 408 8.63 17.96 -16.62
CA THR A 408 8.95 16.54 -16.84
C THR A 408 10.18 16.12 -16.05
N TYR A 409 11.26 16.92 -16.02
CA TYR A 409 12.43 16.64 -15.18
C TYR A 409 12.06 16.59 -13.69
N ALA A 410 11.21 17.49 -13.20
CA ALA A 410 10.77 17.50 -11.82
C ALA A 410 9.98 16.24 -11.40
N LYS A 411 9.35 15.55 -12.36
CA LYS A 411 8.60 14.30 -12.16
C LYS A 411 9.39 13.05 -12.53
N ARG A 412 10.58 13.19 -13.14
CA ARG A 412 11.36 12.09 -13.71
C ARG A 412 11.76 11.06 -12.65
N ILE A 413 11.41 9.80 -12.91
CA ILE A 413 11.64 8.67 -12.01
C ILE A 413 13.05 8.06 -12.18
N ARG A 414 13.57 8.00 -13.42
CA ARG A 414 14.90 7.46 -13.72
C ARG A 414 16.01 8.47 -13.40
N GLY A 415 17.20 7.95 -13.11
CA GLY A 415 18.38 8.75 -12.81
C GLY A 415 18.44 9.22 -11.35
N ASP A 416 19.43 10.05 -11.04
CA ASP A 416 19.57 10.65 -9.72
C ASP A 416 18.50 11.74 -9.49
N LYS A 417 17.72 11.60 -8.42
CA LYS A 417 16.63 12.54 -8.10
C LYS A 417 17.14 13.96 -7.88
N ALA A 418 18.34 14.10 -7.31
CA ALA A 418 18.91 15.42 -7.06
C ALA A 418 19.32 16.11 -8.37
N GLU A 419 19.96 15.38 -9.29
CA GLU A 419 20.27 15.85 -10.64
C GLU A 419 19.02 16.23 -11.44
N ASN A 420 17.97 15.41 -11.40
CA ASN A 420 16.71 15.71 -12.09
C ASN A 420 16.10 17.04 -11.63
N LEU A 421 16.19 17.36 -10.33
CA LEU A 421 15.73 18.64 -9.80
C LEU A 421 16.60 19.82 -10.25
N GLU A 422 17.92 19.64 -10.38
CA GLU A 422 18.80 20.69 -10.94
C GLU A 422 18.49 20.94 -12.42
N LEU A 423 18.20 19.90 -13.20
CA LEU A 423 17.78 20.04 -14.60
C LEU A 423 16.44 20.79 -14.71
N ALA A 424 15.47 20.48 -13.84
CA ALA A 424 14.22 21.21 -13.77
C ALA A 424 14.42 22.69 -13.42
N ILE A 425 15.21 22.98 -12.38
CA ILE A 425 15.53 24.35 -11.97
C ILE A 425 16.20 25.11 -13.13
N ALA A 426 17.19 24.51 -13.79
CA ALA A 426 17.86 25.12 -14.93
C ALA A 426 16.86 25.47 -16.06
N ALA A 427 16.02 24.52 -16.47
CA ALA A 427 15.05 24.74 -17.54
C ALA A 427 13.97 25.79 -17.16
N TYR A 428 13.49 25.83 -15.91
CA TYR A 428 12.61 26.93 -15.47
C TYR A 428 13.33 28.29 -15.51
N THR A 429 14.59 28.36 -15.08
CA THR A 429 15.36 29.62 -15.13
C THR A 429 15.61 30.09 -16.56
N GLU A 430 15.79 29.18 -17.51
CA GLU A 430 15.86 29.49 -18.94
C GLU A 430 14.52 30.05 -19.45
N ALA A 431 13.40 29.40 -19.13
CA ALA A 431 12.08 29.90 -19.50
C ALA A 431 11.80 31.33 -18.97
N LEU A 432 12.25 31.63 -17.74
CA LEU A 432 12.10 32.95 -17.11
C LEU A 432 12.95 34.07 -17.76
N LYS A 433 13.86 33.76 -18.70
CA LYS A 433 14.54 34.79 -19.49
C LYS A 433 13.62 35.46 -20.50
N VAL A 434 12.59 34.74 -20.96
CA VAL A 434 11.60 35.24 -21.93
C VAL A 434 10.28 35.55 -21.23
N ARG A 435 9.84 34.65 -20.34
CA ARG A 435 8.64 34.85 -19.53
C ARG A 435 8.98 35.85 -18.43
N THR A 436 8.44 37.05 -18.53
CA THR A 436 8.67 38.14 -17.56
C THR A 436 7.35 38.68 -17.04
N PHE A 437 7.41 39.38 -15.90
CA PHE A 437 6.25 40.04 -15.31
C PHE A 437 5.54 40.98 -16.30
N ASP A 438 6.31 41.70 -17.12
CA ASP A 438 5.76 42.72 -18.04
C ASP A 438 5.20 42.14 -19.35
N ASN A 439 5.81 41.07 -19.87
CA ASN A 439 5.44 40.51 -21.18
C ASN A 439 4.39 39.39 -21.08
N SER A 440 4.53 38.50 -20.11
CA SER A 440 3.66 37.33 -19.94
C SER A 440 3.43 37.02 -18.45
N PRO A 441 2.71 37.90 -17.72
CA PRO A 441 2.60 37.83 -16.25
C PRO A 441 2.06 36.50 -15.73
N GLU A 442 1.09 35.88 -16.42
CA GLU A 442 0.48 34.63 -15.97
C GLU A 442 1.40 33.42 -16.16
N ASP A 443 2.08 33.34 -17.32
CA ASP A 443 3.07 32.31 -17.60
C ASP A 443 4.29 32.45 -16.70
N TRP A 444 4.75 33.70 -16.49
CA TRP A 444 5.81 34.03 -15.55
C TRP A 444 5.46 33.57 -14.14
N ALA A 445 4.28 33.91 -13.63
CA ALA A 445 3.85 33.49 -12.29
C ALA A 445 3.70 31.97 -12.17
N THR A 446 3.32 31.29 -13.25
CA THR A 446 3.25 29.83 -13.29
C THR A 446 4.63 29.19 -13.23
N THR A 447 5.57 29.69 -14.02
CA THR A 447 6.96 29.21 -13.98
C THR A 447 7.61 29.52 -12.62
N GLN A 448 7.36 30.68 -12.02
CA GLN A 448 7.83 31.02 -10.68
C GLN A 448 7.30 30.04 -9.60
N HIS A 449 6.00 29.70 -9.65
CA HIS A 449 5.44 28.72 -8.74
C HIS A 449 6.04 27.31 -8.92
N ASN A 450 6.25 26.88 -10.17
CA ASN A 450 6.84 25.57 -10.45
C ASN A 450 8.32 25.51 -10.03
N LEU A 451 9.04 26.62 -10.21
CA LEU A 451 10.40 26.80 -9.70
C LEU A 451 10.44 26.76 -8.17
N ALA A 452 9.46 27.38 -7.50
CA ALA A 452 9.32 27.31 -6.05
C ALA A 452 9.19 25.85 -5.57
N LEU A 453 8.30 25.07 -6.19
CA LEU A 453 8.14 23.64 -5.90
C LEU A 453 9.44 22.83 -6.10
N ALA A 454 10.23 23.19 -7.12
CA ALA A 454 11.52 22.56 -7.37
C ALA A 454 12.54 22.92 -6.28
N TYR A 455 12.60 24.18 -5.84
CA TYR A 455 13.44 24.62 -4.73
C TYR A 455 13.04 23.97 -3.39
N SER A 456 11.74 23.88 -3.08
CA SER A 456 11.25 23.21 -1.87
C SER A 456 11.72 21.76 -1.78
N LYS A 457 11.79 21.06 -2.92
CA LYS A 457 12.18 19.65 -3.01
C LYS A 457 13.68 19.44 -3.27
N ARG A 458 14.45 20.51 -3.48
CA ARG A 458 15.85 20.45 -3.89
C ARG A 458 16.72 19.77 -2.85
N ILE A 459 17.44 18.74 -3.29
CA ILE A 459 18.28 17.89 -2.42
C ILE A 459 19.70 18.47 -2.26
N ARG A 460 20.25 19.10 -3.31
CA ARG A 460 21.59 19.71 -3.27
C ARG A 460 21.56 21.10 -2.62
N GLY A 461 22.71 21.52 -2.09
CA GLY A 461 22.88 22.81 -1.43
C GLY A 461 22.38 22.81 0.02
N ASP A 462 22.38 23.98 0.64
CA ASP A 462 21.88 24.16 2.00
C ASP A 462 20.34 24.16 2.01
N LYS A 463 19.72 23.32 2.86
CA LYS A 463 18.26 23.20 2.94
C LYS A 463 17.61 24.53 3.35
N ALA A 464 18.25 25.31 4.23
CA ALA A 464 17.67 26.57 4.68
C ALA A 464 17.67 27.61 3.56
N GLU A 465 18.73 27.68 2.75
CA GLU A 465 18.79 28.55 1.56
C GLU A 465 17.79 28.13 0.49
N ASN A 466 17.64 26.83 0.23
CA ASN A 466 16.65 26.32 -0.73
C ASN A 466 15.22 26.74 -0.34
N LEU A 467 14.87 26.66 0.95
CA LEU A 467 13.56 27.11 1.44
C LEU A 467 13.37 28.63 1.30
N GLU A 468 14.41 29.45 1.51
CA GLU A 468 14.29 30.90 1.25
C GLU A 468 14.07 31.21 -0.23
N LEU A 469 14.72 30.46 -1.14
CA LEU A 469 14.49 30.60 -2.59
C LEU A 469 13.06 30.19 -2.97
N ALA A 470 12.54 29.09 -2.41
CA ALA A 470 11.17 28.66 -2.62
C ALA A 470 10.15 29.70 -2.13
N ILE A 471 10.35 30.24 -0.92
CA ILE A 471 9.51 31.30 -0.36
C ILE A 471 9.56 32.56 -1.23
N ALA A 472 10.74 32.98 -1.66
CA ALA A 472 10.91 34.15 -2.52
C ALA A 472 10.16 33.99 -3.86
N THR A 473 10.35 32.87 -4.54
CA THR A 473 9.70 32.58 -5.83
C THR A 473 8.19 32.39 -5.72
N CYS A 474 7.68 31.80 -4.62
CA CYS A 474 6.25 31.81 -4.30
C CYS A 474 5.70 33.23 -4.16
N ASN A 475 6.39 34.12 -3.45
CA ASN A 475 5.95 35.51 -3.29
C ASN A 475 5.96 36.29 -4.61
N GLU A 476 6.91 36.01 -5.51
CA GLU A 476 6.90 36.56 -6.87
C GLU A 476 5.66 36.11 -7.65
N ALA A 477 5.35 34.80 -7.65
CA ALA A 477 4.15 34.28 -8.30
C ALA A 477 2.84 34.92 -7.77
N LEU A 478 2.77 35.19 -6.46
CA LEU A 478 1.61 35.81 -5.80
C LEU A 478 1.40 37.29 -6.16
N LYS A 479 2.35 37.95 -6.83
CA LYS A 479 2.13 39.32 -7.36
C LYS A 479 1.11 39.34 -8.50
N VAL A 480 1.02 38.25 -9.27
CA VAL A 480 0.09 38.11 -10.40
C VAL A 480 -1.09 37.21 -10.02
N ARG A 481 -0.81 36.10 -9.34
CA ARG A 481 -1.84 35.18 -8.88
C ARG A 481 -2.53 35.78 -7.66
N THR A 482 -3.72 36.31 -7.86
CA THR A 482 -4.60 36.79 -6.78
C THR A 482 -5.84 35.93 -6.70
N ILE A 483 -6.54 35.98 -5.56
CA ILE A 483 -7.79 35.24 -5.37
C ILE A 483 -8.86 35.64 -6.40
N ASP A 484 -8.90 36.91 -6.82
CA ASP A 484 -9.92 37.43 -7.74
C ASP A 484 -9.64 37.13 -9.21
N ARG A 485 -8.36 37.00 -9.60
CA ARG A 485 -7.96 36.79 -11.01
C ARG A 485 -7.66 35.34 -11.33
N ILE A 486 -6.89 34.67 -10.46
CA ILE A 486 -6.39 33.30 -10.68
C ILE A 486 -6.60 32.50 -9.38
N PRO A 487 -7.85 32.28 -8.93
CA PRO A 487 -8.14 31.71 -7.61
C PRO A 487 -7.43 30.37 -7.38
N LEU A 488 -7.49 29.46 -8.36
CA LEU A 488 -6.86 28.14 -8.26
C LEU A 488 -5.33 28.23 -8.19
N GLY A 489 -4.72 29.05 -9.05
CA GLY A 489 -3.28 29.30 -9.04
C GLY A 489 -2.80 29.95 -7.75
N TRP A 490 -3.56 30.91 -7.22
CA TRP A 490 -3.31 31.57 -5.95
C TRP A 490 -3.35 30.59 -4.77
N ALA A 491 -4.39 29.75 -4.70
CA ALA A 491 -4.54 28.75 -3.65
C ALA A 491 -3.43 27.68 -3.67
N ASN A 492 -3.06 27.20 -4.87
CA ASN A 492 -1.91 26.30 -5.04
C ASN A 492 -0.61 26.93 -4.52
N THR A 493 -0.34 28.18 -4.92
CA THR A 493 0.87 28.89 -4.47
C THR A 493 0.85 29.19 -2.96
N LYS A 494 -0.31 29.52 -2.38
CA LYS A 494 -0.46 29.71 -0.93
C LYS A 494 -0.22 28.42 -0.15
N ASN A 495 -0.73 27.29 -0.64
CA ASN A 495 -0.50 25.99 -0.03
C ASN A 495 0.99 25.60 -0.08
N THR A 496 1.69 25.82 -1.20
CA THR A 496 3.15 25.61 -1.29
C THR A 496 3.92 26.52 -0.33
N LEU A 497 3.59 27.81 -0.32
CA LEU A 497 4.22 28.78 0.58
C LEU A 497 4.02 28.40 2.05
N ALA A 498 2.86 27.85 2.39
CA ALA A 498 2.56 27.36 3.73
C ALA A 498 3.44 26.15 4.11
N CYS A 499 3.63 25.19 3.19
CA CYS A 499 4.56 24.08 3.39
C CYS A 499 5.99 24.58 3.63
N ASP A 500 6.45 25.53 2.81
CA ASP A 500 7.80 26.10 2.95
C ASP A 500 7.98 26.81 4.29
N TYR A 501 6.98 27.58 4.75
CA TYR A 501 7.01 28.19 6.07
C TYR A 501 7.01 27.16 7.20
N ALA A 502 6.23 26.07 7.09
CA ALA A 502 6.18 25.03 8.12
C ALA A 502 7.53 24.32 8.30
N GLU A 503 8.30 24.18 7.22
CA GLU A 503 9.65 23.57 7.23
C GLU A 503 10.79 24.58 7.39
N ARG A 504 10.51 25.88 7.39
CA ARG A 504 11.52 26.94 7.37
C ARG A 504 12.45 26.88 8.57
N ILE A 505 13.74 26.75 8.28
CA ILE A 505 14.82 26.63 9.28
C ILE A 505 15.24 28.00 9.84
N LYS A 506 15.24 29.05 9.00
CA LYS A 506 15.64 30.41 9.41
C LYS A 506 14.51 31.15 10.13
N GLY A 507 14.88 32.02 11.06
CA GLY A 507 13.95 32.83 11.84
C GLY A 507 13.35 32.09 13.03
N ASP A 508 12.38 32.72 13.70
CA ASP A 508 11.68 32.11 14.84
C ASP A 508 10.71 31.02 14.38
N LYS A 509 10.82 29.82 14.97
CA LYS A 509 10.00 28.66 14.58
C LYS A 509 8.52 28.88 14.86
N ALA A 510 8.17 29.60 15.93
CA ALA A 510 6.76 29.86 16.25
C ALA A 510 6.14 30.82 15.22
N ASP A 511 6.85 31.89 14.85
CA ASP A 511 6.41 32.81 13.79
C ASP A 511 6.27 32.11 12.43
N ASN A 512 7.20 31.23 12.08
CA ASN A 512 7.13 30.46 10.85
C ASN A 512 5.87 29.56 10.81
N LEU A 513 5.53 28.90 11.91
CA LEU A 513 4.32 28.09 12.01
C LEU A 513 3.03 28.93 11.92
N GLU A 514 2.98 30.13 12.52
CA GLU A 514 1.81 31.01 12.36
C GLU A 514 1.64 31.48 10.91
N LYS A 515 2.73 31.76 10.20
CA LYS A 515 2.68 32.08 8.76
C LYS A 515 2.18 30.91 7.93
N ALA A 516 2.63 29.69 8.24
CA ALA A 516 2.14 28.48 7.58
C ALA A 516 0.64 28.28 7.79
N ILE A 517 0.18 28.35 9.04
CA ILE A 517 -1.25 28.23 9.39
C ILE A 517 -2.09 29.28 8.64
N SER A 518 -1.66 30.54 8.63
CA SER A 518 -2.34 31.61 7.90
C SER A 518 -2.43 31.32 6.40
N ALA A 519 -1.34 30.87 5.79
CA ALA A 519 -1.31 30.59 4.36
C ALA A 519 -2.14 29.35 3.97
N TYR A 520 -2.18 28.30 4.80
CA TYR A 520 -3.10 27.18 4.60
C TYR A 520 -4.57 27.61 4.71
N GLN A 521 -4.92 28.41 5.72
CA GLN A 521 -6.28 28.96 5.87
C GLN A 521 -6.69 29.83 4.69
N GLU A 522 -5.75 30.57 4.09
CA GLU A 522 -5.99 31.32 2.86
C GLU A 522 -6.25 30.39 1.67
N ALA A 523 -5.45 29.34 1.47
CA ALA A 523 -5.67 28.36 0.41
C ALA A 523 -7.04 27.67 0.53
N LEU A 524 -7.49 27.38 1.75
CA LEU A 524 -8.81 26.79 2.06
C LEU A 524 -10.01 27.71 1.77
N LYS A 525 -9.79 28.99 1.40
CA LYS A 525 -10.88 29.84 0.87
C LYS A 525 -11.29 29.45 -0.55
N VAL A 526 -10.39 28.80 -1.29
CA VAL A 526 -10.63 28.35 -2.67
C VAL A 526 -10.76 26.83 -2.70
N PHE A 527 -9.83 26.11 -2.06
CA PHE A 527 -9.98 24.68 -1.86
C PHE A 527 -11.10 24.45 -0.86
N THR A 528 -12.28 24.07 -1.34
CA THR A 528 -13.45 23.73 -0.54
C THR A 528 -13.75 22.25 -0.69
N PHE A 529 -14.44 21.67 0.29
CA PHE A 529 -14.83 20.27 0.28
C PHE A 529 -15.61 19.90 -1.00
N ASP A 530 -16.57 20.74 -1.42
CA ASP A 530 -17.45 20.44 -2.55
C ASP A 530 -16.75 20.60 -3.92
N ALA A 531 -15.88 21.60 -4.07
CA ALA A 531 -15.26 21.89 -5.37
C ALA A 531 -13.95 21.12 -5.59
N PHE A 532 -13.17 20.92 -4.53
CA PHE A 532 -11.82 20.36 -4.60
C PHE A 532 -11.54 19.42 -3.42
N PRO A 533 -12.30 18.30 -3.27
CA PRO A 533 -12.22 17.45 -2.08
C PRO A 533 -10.81 16.92 -1.80
N GLN A 534 -10.04 16.61 -2.84
CA GLN A 534 -8.67 16.10 -2.70
C GLN A 534 -7.68 17.20 -2.25
N GLN A 535 -7.70 18.38 -2.89
CA GLN A 535 -6.82 19.48 -2.52
C GLN A 535 -7.19 20.04 -1.14
N TRP A 536 -8.49 20.14 -0.85
CA TRP A 536 -9.00 20.50 0.47
C TRP A 536 -8.50 19.51 1.54
N ALA A 537 -8.60 18.21 1.31
CA ALA A 537 -8.10 17.19 2.23
C ALA A 537 -6.58 17.31 2.47
N ALA A 538 -5.80 17.47 1.40
CA ALA A 538 -4.35 17.62 1.50
C ALA A 538 -3.96 18.88 2.29
N THR A 539 -4.62 20.01 2.04
CA THR A 539 -4.39 21.25 2.78
C THR A 539 -4.82 21.12 4.24
N GLN A 540 -5.93 20.42 4.53
CA GLN A 540 -6.37 20.14 5.91
C GLN A 540 -5.36 19.26 6.65
N ASN A 541 -4.81 18.22 6.01
CA ASN A 541 -3.77 17.38 6.60
C ASN A 541 -2.52 18.22 6.96
N ASN A 542 -2.06 19.05 6.03
CA ASN A 542 -0.91 19.92 6.27
C ASN A 542 -1.17 20.95 7.38
N LEU A 543 -2.37 21.51 7.42
CA LEU A 543 -2.81 22.42 8.49
C LEU A 543 -2.88 21.69 9.85
N ALA A 544 -3.33 20.43 9.88
CA ALA A 544 -3.34 19.61 11.08
C ALA A 544 -1.92 19.40 11.63
N ASN A 545 -0.96 19.08 10.75
CA ASN A 545 0.45 18.97 11.12
C ASN A 545 1.01 20.30 11.66
N ALA A 546 0.62 21.42 11.07
CA ALA A 546 1.04 22.74 11.55
C ALA A 546 0.47 23.05 12.95
N TYR A 547 -0.80 22.75 13.21
CA TYR A 547 -1.40 22.89 14.55
C TYR A 547 -0.79 21.95 15.57
N SER A 548 -0.52 20.69 15.20
CA SER A 548 0.12 19.70 16.09
C SER A 548 1.51 20.17 16.56
N ASN A 549 2.24 20.84 15.67
CA ASN A 549 3.57 21.39 15.95
C ASN A 549 3.56 22.83 16.50
N ARG A 550 2.39 23.46 16.62
CA ARG A 550 2.26 24.88 16.98
C ARG A 550 2.75 25.13 18.41
N ILE A 551 3.67 26.08 18.53
CA ILE A 551 4.34 26.44 19.80
C ILE A 551 3.50 27.44 20.61
N ARG A 552 2.81 28.36 19.94
CA ARG A 552 1.98 29.38 20.58
C ARG A 552 0.61 28.84 20.99
N GLY A 553 0.03 29.46 22.01
CA GLY A 553 -1.31 29.14 22.51
C GLY A 553 -1.33 27.93 23.45
N ASP A 554 -2.53 27.49 23.79
CA ASP A 554 -2.73 26.32 24.63
C ASP A 554 -2.52 25.02 23.86
N LYS A 555 -1.73 24.10 24.41
CA LYS A 555 -1.38 22.84 23.75
C LYS A 555 -2.60 21.94 23.52
N ALA A 556 -3.55 21.91 24.47
CA ALA A 556 -4.74 21.08 24.33
C ALA A 556 -5.64 21.62 23.23
N GLU A 557 -5.76 22.94 23.11
CA GLU A 557 -6.50 23.57 22.02
C GLU A 557 -5.84 23.33 20.66
N ASN A 558 -4.51 23.45 20.55
CA ASN A 558 -3.79 23.14 19.32
C ASN A 558 -4.01 21.69 18.87
N ILE A 559 -4.00 20.74 19.80
CA ILE A 559 -4.30 19.33 19.51
C ILE A 559 -5.74 19.15 19.04
N LYS A 560 -6.72 19.84 19.64
CA LYS A 560 -8.12 19.79 19.18
C LYS A 560 -8.26 20.28 17.75
N GLN A 561 -7.63 21.41 17.42
CA GLN A 561 -7.63 21.95 16.05
C GLN A 561 -6.97 20.97 15.07
N ALA A 562 -5.84 20.37 15.44
CA ALA A 562 -5.19 19.34 14.62
C ALA A 562 -6.11 18.13 14.36
N VAL A 563 -6.76 17.60 15.41
CA VAL A 563 -7.70 16.47 15.27
C VAL A 563 -8.86 16.81 14.34
N MET A 564 -9.43 18.01 14.47
CA MET A 564 -10.50 18.47 13.59
C MET A 564 -10.04 18.53 12.12
N CYS A 565 -8.84 19.07 11.87
CA CYS A 565 -8.26 19.11 10.53
C CYS A 565 -7.95 17.71 9.98
N TYR A 566 -7.44 16.77 10.78
CA TYR A 566 -7.26 15.39 10.34
C TYR A 566 -8.58 14.68 10.02
N GLN A 567 -9.66 14.94 10.79
CA GLN A 567 -10.99 14.41 10.49
C GLN A 567 -11.55 14.95 9.17
N ASN A 568 -11.38 16.25 8.94
CA ASN A 568 -11.70 16.88 7.66
C ASN A 568 -10.91 16.25 6.52
N ALA A 569 -9.59 16.08 6.67
CA ALA A 569 -8.74 15.44 5.67
C ALA A 569 -9.21 14.02 5.35
N LEU A 570 -9.50 13.21 6.37
CA LEU A 570 -10.05 11.86 6.19
C LEU A 570 -11.33 11.88 5.35
N GLN A 571 -12.30 12.74 5.68
CA GLN A 571 -13.56 12.84 4.94
C GLN A 571 -13.35 13.28 3.49
N GLY A 572 -12.47 14.26 3.26
CA GLY A 572 -12.17 14.74 1.92
C GLY A 572 -11.49 13.69 1.03
N TYR A 573 -10.54 12.93 1.58
CA TYR A 573 -9.92 11.82 0.85
C TYR A 573 -10.90 10.69 0.55
N GLU A 574 -11.76 10.31 1.50
CA GLU A 574 -12.82 9.31 1.25
C GLU A 574 -13.78 9.74 0.15
N THR A 575 -14.16 11.03 0.15
CA THR A 575 -15.06 11.60 -0.87
C THR A 575 -14.39 11.65 -2.25
N ALA A 576 -13.08 11.92 -2.29
CA ALA A 576 -12.28 11.93 -3.52
C ALA A 576 -11.93 10.51 -4.04
N GLY A 577 -12.26 9.45 -3.30
CA GLY A 577 -11.86 8.08 -3.64
C GLY A 577 -10.36 7.79 -3.41
N ASP A 578 -9.65 8.65 -2.67
CA ASP A 578 -8.23 8.52 -2.35
C ASP A 578 -8.06 7.70 -1.06
N PHE A 579 -8.31 6.39 -1.16
CA PHE A 579 -8.38 5.51 0.01
C PHE A 579 -7.05 5.34 0.73
N LEU A 580 -5.90 5.46 0.04
CA LEU A 580 -4.58 5.32 0.64
C LEU A 580 -4.29 6.48 1.60
N ASN A 581 -4.51 7.73 1.16
CA ASN A 581 -4.37 8.90 2.03
C ASN A 581 -5.44 8.90 3.14
N ALA A 582 -6.66 8.41 2.86
CA ALA A 582 -7.67 8.22 3.90
C ALA A 582 -7.20 7.23 4.99
N ALA A 583 -6.57 6.11 4.61
CA ALA A 583 -6.02 5.14 5.57
C ALA A 583 -4.88 5.75 6.40
N GLU A 584 -4.05 6.60 5.82
CA GLU A 584 -3.00 7.32 6.56
C GLU A 584 -3.59 8.29 7.59
N MET A 585 -4.67 9.00 7.23
CA MET A 585 -5.39 9.87 8.16
C MET A 585 -6.06 9.06 9.28
N GLY A 586 -6.65 7.92 8.95
CA GLY A 586 -7.20 6.98 9.92
C GLY A 586 -6.14 6.48 10.90
N LEU A 587 -4.97 6.07 10.41
CA LEU A 587 -3.83 5.66 11.24
C LEU A 587 -3.39 6.78 12.20
N THR A 588 -3.29 8.01 11.69
CA THR A 588 -2.88 9.18 12.47
C THR A 588 -3.90 9.52 13.56
N LEU A 589 -5.19 9.59 13.22
CA LEU A 589 -6.28 9.79 14.17
C LEU A 589 -6.32 8.67 15.22
N GLY A 590 -6.10 7.42 14.79
CA GLY A 590 -6.01 6.25 15.66
C GLY A 590 -4.95 6.44 16.74
N LYS A 591 -3.71 6.78 16.34
CA LYS A 591 -2.60 7.06 17.27
C LYS A 591 -2.94 8.18 18.27
N VAL A 592 -3.43 9.33 17.77
CA VAL A 592 -3.76 10.48 18.63
C VAL A 592 -4.86 10.14 19.64
N LYS A 593 -5.86 9.34 19.24
CA LYS A 593 -6.93 8.87 20.13
C LYS A 593 -6.39 7.92 21.20
N VAL A 594 -5.52 6.99 20.82
CA VAL A 594 -4.87 6.04 21.76
C VAL A 594 -4.04 6.80 22.80
N ASP A 595 -3.23 7.77 22.38
CA ASP A 595 -2.39 8.59 23.26
C ASP A 595 -3.21 9.41 24.27
N ARG A 596 -4.47 9.74 23.93
CA ARG A 596 -5.42 10.44 24.79
C ARG A 596 -6.20 9.51 25.74
N GLY A 597 -5.96 8.20 25.68
CA GLY A 597 -6.70 7.21 26.46
C GLY A 597 -8.02 6.75 25.84
N GLU A 598 -8.37 7.22 24.64
CA GLU A 598 -9.59 6.85 23.92
C GLU A 598 -9.38 5.55 23.12
N TRP A 599 -8.88 4.50 23.78
CA TRP A 599 -8.31 3.29 23.14
C TRP A 599 -9.26 2.58 22.17
N TYR A 600 -10.54 2.42 22.51
CA TYR A 600 -11.50 1.75 21.64
C TYR A 600 -11.83 2.56 20.38
N GLN A 601 -11.93 3.88 20.49
CA GLN A 601 -12.12 4.75 19.32
C GLN A 601 -10.88 4.72 18.44
N GLY A 602 -9.68 4.79 19.05
CA GLY A 602 -8.42 4.69 18.33
C GLY A 602 -8.29 3.35 17.60
N LEU A 603 -8.61 2.24 18.26
CA LEU A 603 -8.62 0.90 17.67
C LEU A 603 -9.53 0.83 16.44
N ALA A 604 -10.74 1.40 16.50
CA ALA A 604 -11.67 1.39 15.37
C ALA A 604 -11.10 2.11 14.13
N TYR A 605 -10.42 3.26 14.31
CA TYR A 605 -9.73 3.94 13.21
C TYR A 605 -8.58 3.11 12.63
N LEU A 606 -7.79 2.46 13.51
CA LEU A 606 -6.68 1.61 13.09
C LEU A 606 -7.16 0.37 12.33
N GLU A 607 -8.22 -0.29 12.78
CA GLU A 607 -8.82 -1.45 12.11
C GLU A 607 -9.39 -1.08 10.73
N LYS A 608 -10.05 0.08 10.62
CA LYS A 608 -10.51 0.61 9.32
C LYS A 608 -9.34 0.84 8.36
N SER A 609 -8.26 1.44 8.86
CA SER A 609 -7.05 1.72 8.07
C SER A 609 -6.36 0.42 7.63
N LEU A 610 -6.26 -0.57 8.54
CA LEU A 610 -5.69 -1.88 8.22
C LEU A 610 -6.48 -2.61 7.13
N LYS A 611 -7.82 -2.50 7.14
CA LYS A 611 -8.65 -3.09 6.09
C LYS A 611 -8.29 -2.52 4.71
N ILE A 612 -8.05 -1.21 4.62
CA ILE A 612 -7.61 -0.57 3.38
C ILE A 612 -6.20 -1.04 3.03
N TYR A 613 -5.22 -0.93 3.93
CA TYR A 613 -3.83 -1.35 3.65
C TYR A 613 -3.65 -2.84 3.31
N ARG A 614 -4.63 -3.70 3.60
CA ARG A 614 -4.62 -5.10 3.12
C ARG A 614 -4.90 -5.24 1.62
N GLN A 615 -5.49 -4.22 1.00
CA GLN A 615 -5.86 -4.17 -0.42
C GLN A 615 -4.78 -3.50 -1.28
N PHE A 616 -3.74 -2.94 -0.67
CA PHE A 616 -2.65 -2.24 -1.36
C PHE A 616 -1.30 -2.90 -1.03
N ASP A 617 -0.31 -2.75 -1.92
CA ASP A 617 1.05 -3.28 -1.76
C ASP A 617 1.93 -2.43 -0.81
N ASP A 618 1.33 -1.57 0.02
CA ASP A 618 2.07 -0.81 1.04
C ASP A 618 2.25 -1.63 2.32
N LEU A 619 3.17 -2.60 2.23
CA LEU A 619 3.52 -3.49 3.34
C LEU A 619 4.04 -2.75 4.57
N LYS A 620 4.69 -1.60 4.38
CA LYS A 620 5.24 -0.82 5.49
C LYS A 620 4.11 -0.15 6.28
N SER A 621 3.21 0.58 5.62
CA SER A 621 2.08 1.23 6.29
C SER A 621 1.13 0.20 6.91
N ARG A 622 1.00 -0.97 6.29
CA ARG A 622 0.33 -2.13 6.87
C ARG A 622 1.00 -2.58 8.18
N ALA A 623 2.32 -2.76 8.19
CA ALA A 623 3.07 -3.15 9.39
C ALA A 623 2.98 -2.10 10.51
N ASP A 624 3.09 -0.81 10.15
CA ASP A 624 2.91 0.32 11.06
C ASP A 624 1.52 0.29 11.71
N THR A 625 0.47 0.04 10.92
CA THR A 625 -0.89 -0.04 11.44
C THR A 625 -1.09 -1.24 12.36
N ILE A 626 -0.58 -2.42 11.98
CA ILE A 626 -0.63 -3.63 12.82
C ILE A 626 0.10 -3.41 14.16
N TYR A 627 1.28 -2.77 14.14
CA TYR A 627 2.01 -2.44 15.35
C TYR A 627 1.19 -1.54 16.29
N GLN A 628 0.49 -0.54 15.75
CA GLN A 628 -0.36 0.34 16.56
C GLN A 628 -1.59 -0.38 17.12
N ILE A 629 -2.18 -1.31 16.36
CA ILE A 629 -3.26 -2.19 16.86
C ILE A 629 -2.74 -3.06 18.01
N ALA A 630 -1.54 -3.64 17.85
CA ALA A 630 -0.89 -4.43 18.90
C ALA A 630 -0.67 -3.61 20.17
N HIS A 631 -0.15 -2.38 20.01
CA HIS A 631 0.06 -1.45 21.11
C HIS A 631 -1.25 -1.06 21.80
N THR A 632 -2.31 -0.82 21.03
CA THR A 632 -3.62 -0.49 21.58
C THR A 632 -4.20 -1.67 22.38
N HIS A 633 -4.10 -2.89 21.86
CA HIS A 633 -4.50 -4.09 22.61
C HIS A 633 -3.66 -4.31 23.87
N HIS A 634 -2.36 -4.01 23.81
CA HIS A 634 -1.47 -4.06 24.97
C HIS A 634 -1.95 -3.10 26.07
N LEU A 635 -2.29 -1.85 25.72
CA LEU A 635 -2.81 -0.86 26.65
C LEU A 635 -4.19 -1.23 27.22
N ILE A 636 -5.06 -1.85 26.42
CA ILE A 636 -6.37 -2.36 26.87
C ILE A 636 -6.21 -3.57 27.82
N GLY A 637 -5.05 -4.23 27.83
CA GLY A 637 -4.80 -5.46 28.61
C GLY A 637 -5.16 -6.75 27.86
N ASN A 638 -5.48 -6.68 26.57
CA ASN A 638 -5.68 -7.86 25.73
C ASN A 638 -4.32 -8.39 25.26
N HIS A 639 -3.62 -9.08 26.17
CA HIS A 639 -2.27 -9.56 25.94
C HIS A 639 -2.18 -10.55 24.76
N GLU A 640 -3.17 -11.44 24.59
CA GLU A 640 -3.19 -12.43 23.51
C GLU A 640 -3.15 -11.74 22.14
N LYS A 641 -4.10 -10.84 21.87
CA LYS A 641 -4.15 -10.11 20.61
C LYS A 641 -2.92 -9.23 20.43
N ALA A 642 -2.44 -8.58 21.49
CA ALA A 642 -1.23 -7.77 21.43
C ALA A 642 -0.01 -8.59 20.98
N SER A 643 0.16 -9.80 21.53
CA SER A 643 1.26 -10.70 21.16
C SER A 643 1.18 -11.13 19.70
N ILE A 644 -0.01 -11.53 19.22
CA ILE A 644 -0.24 -11.92 17.82
C ILE A 644 0.11 -10.76 16.89
N TYR A 645 -0.49 -9.59 17.10
CA TYR A 645 -0.26 -8.45 16.21
C TYR A 645 1.18 -7.93 16.27
N TYR A 646 1.84 -7.94 17.42
CA TYR A 646 3.25 -7.55 17.48
C TYR A 646 4.15 -8.51 16.70
N ARG A 647 3.87 -9.82 16.71
CA ARG A 647 4.59 -10.81 15.90
C ARG A 647 4.31 -10.64 14.42
N ASP A 648 3.06 -10.39 14.05
CA ASP A 648 2.69 -10.10 12.66
C ASP A 648 3.44 -8.86 12.13
N ALA A 649 3.43 -7.76 12.90
CA ALA A 649 4.18 -6.55 12.54
C ALA A 649 5.69 -6.83 12.45
N LEU A 650 6.25 -7.59 13.40
CA LEU A 650 7.66 -7.99 13.38
C LEU A 650 8.02 -8.73 12.09
N ARG A 651 7.21 -9.71 11.67
CA ARG A 651 7.43 -10.47 10.43
C ARG A 651 7.47 -9.56 9.20
N PHE A 652 6.54 -8.61 9.12
CA PHE A 652 6.56 -7.63 8.01
C PHE A 652 7.81 -6.75 8.06
N TYR A 653 8.20 -6.25 9.23
CA TYR A 653 9.40 -5.41 9.34
C TYR A 653 10.69 -6.18 9.03
N GLU A 654 10.79 -7.45 9.42
CA GLU A 654 11.93 -8.30 9.09
C GLU A 654 12.02 -8.56 7.58
N TYR A 655 10.88 -8.86 6.94
CA TYR A 655 10.80 -8.99 5.48
C TYR A 655 11.24 -7.71 4.76
N LEU A 656 10.80 -6.55 5.25
CA LEU A 656 11.14 -5.22 4.73
C LEU A 656 12.56 -4.76 5.10
N LYS A 657 13.30 -5.53 5.93
CA LYS A 657 14.60 -5.13 6.51
C LYS A 657 14.54 -3.75 7.19
N HIS A 658 13.44 -3.49 7.88
CA HIS A 658 13.19 -2.22 8.55
C HIS A 658 13.60 -2.31 10.02
N ASP A 659 14.90 -2.18 10.29
CA ASP A 659 15.53 -2.41 11.61
C ASP A 659 14.86 -1.65 12.75
N ARG A 660 14.47 -0.40 12.50
CA ARG A 660 13.75 0.40 13.50
C ARG A 660 12.44 -0.26 13.92
N GLY A 661 11.66 -0.76 12.96
CA GLY A 661 10.39 -1.44 13.22
C GLY A 661 10.59 -2.75 13.98
N VAL A 662 11.61 -3.52 13.60
CA VAL A 662 12.04 -4.74 14.30
C VAL A 662 12.38 -4.44 15.77
N ALA A 663 13.20 -3.42 16.03
CA ALA A 663 13.60 -3.03 17.38
C ALA A 663 12.40 -2.62 18.25
N PHE A 664 11.48 -1.81 17.72
CA PHE A 664 10.26 -1.42 18.44
C PHE A 664 9.33 -2.60 18.72
N CYS A 665 9.17 -3.53 17.77
CA CYS A 665 8.37 -4.73 17.98
C CYS A 665 9.00 -5.64 19.05
N LYS A 666 10.31 -5.91 18.96
CA LYS A 666 11.03 -6.72 19.96
C LYS A 666 11.01 -6.09 21.35
N ALA A 667 11.18 -4.77 21.45
CA ALA A 667 11.08 -4.07 22.73
C ALA A 667 9.67 -4.15 23.33
N SER A 668 8.63 -4.01 22.49
CA SER A 668 7.23 -4.04 22.93
C SER A 668 6.79 -5.46 23.31
N LEU A 669 7.16 -6.47 22.53
CA LEU A 669 7.01 -7.88 22.88
C LEU A 669 7.77 -8.21 24.16
N GLY A 670 9.01 -7.75 24.32
CA GLY A 670 9.79 -7.95 25.53
C GLY A 670 9.08 -7.41 26.77
N ARG A 671 8.54 -6.19 26.71
CA ARG A 671 7.73 -5.60 27.78
C ARG A 671 6.44 -6.39 28.05
N LEU A 672 5.74 -6.81 27.00
CA LEU A 672 4.55 -7.65 27.12
C LEU A 672 4.88 -8.98 27.80
N MET A 673 5.95 -9.66 27.37
CA MET A 673 6.44 -10.92 27.93
C MET A 673 6.80 -10.79 29.42
N LEU A 674 7.35 -9.65 29.86
CA LEU A 674 7.54 -9.40 31.29
C LEU A 674 6.22 -9.34 32.05
N GLN A 675 5.24 -8.61 31.54
CA GLN A 675 3.94 -8.47 32.20
C GLN A 675 3.21 -9.81 32.34
N ILE A 676 3.40 -10.73 31.39
CA ILE A 676 2.81 -12.08 31.46
C ILE A 676 3.72 -13.11 32.18
N GLY A 677 4.86 -12.70 32.75
CA GLY A 677 5.73 -13.54 33.58
C GLY A 677 6.84 -14.32 32.85
N PHE A 678 7.04 -14.10 31.54
CA PHE A 678 8.06 -14.75 30.72
C PHE A 678 9.40 -13.99 30.78
N VAL A 679 10.00 -13.96 31.97
CA VAL A 679 11.16 -13.10 32.30
C VAL A 679 12.39 -13.32 31.41
N GLU A 680 12.78 -14.57 31.14
CA GLU A 680 14.00 -14.83 30.35
C GLU A 680 13.78 -14.53 28.85
N LYS A 681 12.62 -14.90 28.28
CA LYS A 681 12.28 -14.57 26.88
C LYS A 681 12.17 -13.05 26.68
N ALA A 682 11.61 -12.36 27.67
CA ALA A 682 11.60 -10.91 27.66
C ALA A 682 13.00 -10.30 27.65
N LYS A 683 13.93 -10.80 28.46
CA LYS A 683 15.32 -10.31 28.47
C LYS A 683 16.01 -10.52 27.14
N GLU A 684 15.81 -11.67 26.50
CA GLU A 684 16.32 -11.97 25.17
C GLU A 684 15.85 -10.92 24.15
N LEU A 685 14.52 -10.73 24.05
CA LEU A 685 13.91 -9.76 23.15
C LEU A 685 14.36 -8.32 23.44
N LEU A 686 14.45 -7.92 24.71
CA LEU A 686 14.93 -6.60 25.11
C LEU A 686 16.42 -6.39 24.80
N LYS A 687 17.26 -7.42 24.94
CA LYS A 687 18.68 -7.36 24.57
C LYS A 687 18.86 -7.23 23.07
N GLU A 688 18.11 -8.00 22.28
CA GLU A 688 18.11 -7.89 20.83
C GLU A 688 17.65 -6.51 20.37
N ALA A 689 16.56 -5.99 20.92
CA ALA A 689 16.11 -4.63 20.64
C ALA A 689 17.17 -3.58 21.02
N THR A 690 17.86 -3.76 22.16
CA THR A 690 18.95 -2.89 22.58
C THR A 690 20.12 -2.91 21.60
N PHE A 691 20.48 -4.08 21.08
CA PHE A 691 21.54 -4.22 20.08
C PHE A 691 21.19 -3.40 18.82
N ILE A 692 19.98 -3.57 18.28
CA ILE A 692 19.52 -2.84 17.09
C ILE A 692 19.44 -1.34 17.38
N PHE A 693 18.92 -0.92 18.54
CA PHE A 693 18.87 0.51 18.89
C PHE A 693 20.26 1.15 19.04
N LYS A 694 21.30 0.38 19.40
CA LYS A 694 22.69 0.88 19.39
C LYS A 694 23.17 1.16 17.98
N GLU A 695 22.90 0.26 17.03
CA GLU A 695 23.23 0.47 15.62
C GLU A 695 22.48 1.68 15.04
N LEU A 696 21.26 1.93 15.52
CA LEU A 696 20.44 3.10 15.15
C LEU A 696 20.77 4.38 15.93
N ASN A 697 21.75 4.37 16.84
CA ASN A 697 22.10 5.50 17.73
C ASN A 697 20.91 6.07 18.52
N ASN A 698 19.97 5.22 18.95
CA ASN A 698 18.78 5.64 19.71
C ASN A 698 18.98 5.45 21.23
N GLU A 699 19.75 6.36 21.84
CA GLU A 699 20.08 6.32 23.28
C GLU A 699 18.86 6.37 24.20
N GLN A 700 17.80 7.06 23.77
CA GLN A 700 16.58 7.21 24.56
C GLN A 700 15.87 5.88 24.76
N GLU A 701 15.70 5.07 23.70
CA GLU A 701 15.07 3.76 23.83
C GLU A 701 15.97 2.75 24.56
N ILE A 702 17.30 2.84 24.39
CA ILE A 702 18.26 2.03 25.15
C ILE A 702 18.10 2.31 26.65
N ALA A 703 17.99 3.58 27.06
CA ALA A 703 17.80 3.95 28.46
C ALA A 703 16.50 3.38 29.04
N LYS A 704 15.39 3.49 28.29
CA LYS A 704 14.09 2.91 28.69
C LYS A 704 14.17 1.40 28.88
N ILE A 705 14.84 0.68 27.97
CA ILE A 705 15.02 -0.76 28.10
C ILE A 705 15.93 -1.10 29.29
N ALA A 706 16.99 -0.32 29.52
CA ALA A 706 17.91 -0.51 30.64
C ALA A 706 17.22 -0.34 31.99
N GLU A 707 16.30 0.64 32.13
CA GLU A 707 15.48 0.80 33.32
C GLU A 707 14.66 -0.45 33.62
N VAL A 708 13.99 -1.00 32.59
CA VAL A 708 13.20 -2.23 32.71
C VAL A 708 14.08 -3.41 33.14
N LEU A 709 15.25 -3.59 32.51
CA LEU A 709 16.18 -4.68 32.85
C LEU A 709 16.76 -4.53 34.27
N ASN A 710 17.05 -3.30 34.70
CA ASN A 710 17.55 -3.01 36.05
C ASN A 710 16.50 -3.29 37.13
N CYS A 711 15.22 -2.99 36.87
CA CYS A 711 14.13 -3.36 37.75
C CYS A 711 14.05 -4.89 37.95
N LEU A 712 14.23 -5.68 36.88
CA LEU A 712 14.24 -7.15 36.98
C LEU A 712 15.41 -7.69 37.80
N ALA A 713 16.60 -7.08 37.68
CA ALA A 713 17.77 -7.49 38.45
C ALA A 713 17.54 -7.32 39.97
N LYS A 714 16.95 -6.20 40.38
CA LYS A 714 16.63 -5.90 41.78
C LYS A 714 15.57 -6.83 42.38
N ILE A 715 14.65 -7.36 41.57
CA ILE A 715 13.64 -8.32 42.03
C ILE A 715 14.29 -9.68 42.34
N LYS A 716 15.26 -10.13 41.53
CA LYS A 716 15.99 -11.38 41.79
C LYS A 716 16.84 -11.33 43.07
N GLU A 717 17.46 -10.18 43.36
CA GLU A 717 18.26 -10.00 44.59
C GLU A 717 17.40 -10.07 45.87
N LYS A 718 16.15 -9.61 45.83
CA LYS A 718 15.22 -9.70 46.97
C LYS A 718 14.59 -11.07 47.18
N GLN A 719 14.64 -11.96 46.18
CA GLN A 719 14.13 -13.34 46.28
C GLN A 719 15.22 -14.35 46.66
N ALA A 720 16.50 -13.92 46.72
CA ALA A 720 17.66 -14.74 47.05
C ALA A 720 18.16 -14.55 48.52
N VAL A 721 17.40 -13.79 49.33
CA VAL A 721 17.57 -13.61 50.78
C VAL A 721 16.34 -14.20 51.46
#